data_AF-A0A286URD1-F1
#
_entry.id   AF-A0A286URD1-F1
#
_cell.length_a   1.000
_cell.length_b   1.000
_cell.length_c   1.000
_cell.angle_alpha   90.00
_cell.angle_beta   90.00
_cell.angle_gamma   90.00
#
_symmetry.space_group_name_H-M   'P 1'
#
loop_
_entity.id
_entity.type
_entity.pdbx_description
1 polymer ?
#
loop_
_entity_poly.entity_id
_entity_poly.type
_entity_poly.pdbx_seq_one_letter_code
_entity_poly.pdbx_strand_id
1 'polypeptide(L)'
;MQRPLPMQPTVVLLREGTDTSQGKPQLLSNISACLAIADILSTTLGPRGMDKLIVNDRGEAEITNDGATILKLLDIVHPAARTLVDIARAQDSEVGDGTTSVVLLAAQLLKEVKDYVEEGVSPHIIVKGFRKSAQLAIERIKEIQIIVDKSDPERFRSLLLKCASTSMSSKLIHSEKPFFSKMVVDAVECLDEDDLDESLIGIKKIPGGGMQDSLLIRGVSFKKTFTYAGAEQQPKSFDNPTILCLNVELELKAEKDNAEVRVEQVSEYQAIVDAEWEIIYRKLEAIQKTGANVVLSKLPIGDLATQWFADRNIFCAGRVPAADLRRVVQAVGGSIQSTCTDITAEHLGTCGHFEEQQVGGERYNMFVDCPKAKTCTLLLRGGAEQFIEEVERSLHDAIMVVKRAVRNGEIVAGGGAAEMDLSAHIRKHALTIPGKMQLIMIAFARALEIIPRQISNNAGLDSTDVLNKLRMRHAKGELWAGVDVDGAEGVRNNMEAFVWEPSLVKVNAISSATEAACLILSVDETVRNPQSETPNTGPKAPPGAAAQALRGRGRGRGDKENKKKETGGEEAGIEIEKNLLYGDEDDKEEPVKTETPGPSLAILNAPLIVEDVSHSDPGQPKHFWSRVFRRDRTALGRDLDSIATQPSVFDNPDTLELYRPPASYENAHRYLALDFDRGNISQANSDNFLDDLNLTTNDFNLGTSVFRLCFLVAELPSQLVSKRVGPDRWIPTQVSPRLIGRWLHPGCSPILILLLHKTRTPDSDGLFLALGLHPRLIVGIVSFFLLPPGPTQTRTWFRPRGWFSERVLRDDPSKSDMHNRQGLSLRQILESLKDWRLWPIYILGIVHQIPTGPPQTYLTLTLRSLGFTTTQTNLLVVPSGVLGLFNMIGITYFSEIVDSRVLATVLLQFWALPLLVVLYSFTNQTSPWVYYTVVTLITGYPYVHPIQVAWASRNSNSVRTRTISASCYNMFVQAGAIVIANVYRTDDKPLYKRGNRVLIAICCMNICLYAGTYLFYKSLNRHRDRTWNSWTQEEQKKYLETTNHKGNQRLDFRFAY
;
A
#
# COMPACT_ATOMS: atom_id res chain seq x y z
N MET A 1 -3.07 -70.63 5.84
CA MET A 1 -3.37 -69.19 5.86
C MET A 1 -2.48 -68.50 4.85
N GLN A 2 -3.05 -67.75 3.90
CA GLN A 2 -2.29 -66.99 2.91
C GLN A 2 -1.78 -65.68 3.54
N ARG A 3 -0.61 -65.20 3.10
CA ARG A 3 -0.16 -63.83 3.44
C ARG A 3 -1.12 -62.82 2.80
N PRO A 4 -1.50 -61.72 3.47
CA PRO A 4 -2.20 -60.63 2.82
C PRO A 4 -1.31 -60.03 1.73
N LEU A 5 -1.89 -59.73 0.57
CA LEU A 5 -1.22 -58.98 -0.47
C LEU A 5 -0.95 -57.55 0.03
N PRO A 6 0.18 -56.92 -0.35
CA PRO A 6 0.39 -55.51 -0.05
C PRO A 6 -0.66 -54.69 -0.78
N MET A 7 -1.35 -53.80 -0.04
CA MET A 7 -2.24 -52.80 -0.62
C MET A 7 -1.48 -52.01 -1.68
N GLN A 8 -1.99 -51.97 -2.92
CA GLN A 8 -1.45 -51.07 -3.93
C GLN A 8 -1.59 -49.63 -3.44
N PRO A 9 -0.57 -48.77 -3.60
CA PRO A 9 -0.72 -47.36 -3.28
C PRO A 9 -1.82 -46.77 -4.15
N THR A 10 -2.87 -46.24 -3.52
CA THR A 10 -3.89 -45.45 -4.21
C THR A 10 -3.20 -44.24 -4.82
N VAL A 11 -3.07 -44.23 -6.15
CA VAL A 11 -2.54 -43.09 -6.90
C VAL A 11 -3.46 -41.91 -6.64
N VAL A 12 -2.97 -40.93 -5.87
CA VAL A 12 -3.73 -39.70 -5.60
C VAL A 12 -3.83 -38.93 -6.92
N LEU A 13 -5.04 -38.85 -7.48
CA LEU A 13 -5.32 -38.28 -8.80
C LEU A 13 -5.08 -36.76 -8.86
N LEU A 14 -5.19 -36.09 -7.72
CA LEU A 14 -5.04 -34.64 -7.55
C LEU A 14 -4.01 -34.34 -6.47
N ARG A 15 -3.53 -33.10 -6.40
CA ARG A 15 -2.56 -32.71 -5.37
C ARG A 15 -3.24 -32.65 -4.00
N GLU A 16 -2.50 -33.00 -2.95
CA GLU A 16 -2.97 -32.77 -1.59
C GLU A 16 -3.25 -31.26 -1.39
N GLY A 17 -4.45 -30.94 -0.88
CA GLY A 17 -4.94 -29.56 -0.79
C GLY A 17 -5.66 -29.02 -2.03
N THR A 18 -5.85 -29.81 -3.09
CA THR A 18 -6.80 -29.46 -4.17
C THR A 18 -8.24 -29.59 -3.65
N ASP A 19 -8.98 -28.49 -3.64
CA ASP A 19 -10.41 -28.50 -3.33
C ASP A 19 -11.20 -28.87 -4.59
N THR A 20 -12.00 -29.93 -4.49
CA THR A 20 -12.89 -30.42 -5.53
C THR A 20 -14.29 -30.61 -4.97
N SER A 21 -15.24 -29.92 -5.58
CA SER A 21 -16.67 -30.14 -5.35
C SER A 21 -17.35 -30.44 -6.70
N GLN A 22 -18.17 -31.51 -6.71
CA GLN A 22 -18.68 -32.16 -7.92
C GLN A 22 -20.20 -32.36 -7.86
N GLY A 23 -20.86 -32.38 -9.02
CA GLY A 23 -22.25 -32.74 -9.20
C GLY A 23 -23.26 -31.71 -8.69
N LYS A 24 -24.43 -32.19 -8.24
CA LYS A 24 -25.52 -31.31 -7.75
C LYS A 24 -25.08 -30.30 -6.68
N PRO A 25 -24.29 -30.67 -5.64
CA PRO A 25 -23.83 -29.71 -4.64
C PRO A 25 -23.03 -28.54 -5.22
N GLN A 26 -22.22 -28.78 -6.25
CA GLN A 26 -21.45 -27.72 -6.91
C GLN A 26 -22.36 -26.74 -7.63
N LEU A 27 -23.35 -27.22 -8.37
CA LEU A 27 -24.34 -26.37 -9.04
C LEU A 27 -25.13 -25.51 -8.03
N LEU A 28 -25.56 -26.10 -6.92
CA LEU A 28 -26.30 -25.36 -5.87
C LEU A 28 -25.41 -24.34 -5.14
N SER A 29 -24.12 -24.65 -4.94
CA SER A 29 -23.11 -23.72 -4.41
C SER A 29 -22.90 -22.54 -5.38
N ASN A 30 -22.67 -22.83 -6.67
CA ASN A 30 -22.53 -21.84 -7.74
C ASN A 30 -23.74 -20.88 -7.80
N ILE A 31 -24.97 -21.43 -7.78
CA ILE A 31 -26.21 -20.65 -7.75
C ILE A 31 -26.27 -19.77 -6.50
N SER A 32 -25.99 -20.33 -5.31
CA SER A 32 -26.07 -19.59 -4.05
C SER A 32 -25.06 -18.42 -3.98
N ALA A 33 -23.85 -18.60 -4.50
CA ALA A 33 -22.86 -17.53 -4.61
C ALA A 33 -23.31 -16.40 -5.55
N CYS A 34 -24.01 -16.74 -6.64
CA CYS A 34 -24.56 -15.76 -7.57
C CYS A 34 -25.74 -14.97 -6.97
N LEU A 35 -26.60 -15.64 -6.19
CA LEU A 35 -27.70 -15.01 -5.47
C LEU A 35 -27.18 -14.01 -4.42
N ALA A 36 -26.12 -14.34 -3.69
CA ALA A 36 -25.52 -13.43 -2.71
C ALA A 36 -25.03 -12.10 -3.33
N ILE A 37 -24.47 -12.15 -4.55
CA ILE A 37 -24.11 -10.94 -5.30
C ILE A 37 -25.36 -10.16 -5.74
N ALA A 38 -26.37 -10.86 -6.25
CA ALA A 38 -27.60 -10.22 -6.68
C ALA A 38 -28.35 -9.54 -5.54
N ASP A 39 -28.38 -10.12 -4.34
CA ASP A 39 -28.99 -9.50 -3.17
C ASP A 39 -28.28 -8.18 -2.78
N ILE A 40 -26.94 -8.11 -2.88
CA ILE A 40 -26.17 -6.87 -2.65
C ILE A 40 -26.58 -5.76 -3.64
N LEU A 41 -26.73 -6.11 -4.91
CA LEU A 41 -27.08 -5.17 -6.00
C LEU A 41 -28.58 -4.85 -6.10
N SER A 42 -29.45 -5.71 -5.58
CA SER A 42 -30.91 -5.62 -5.72
C SER A 42 -31.46 -4.26 -5.29
N THR A 43 -30.85 -3.65 -4.27
CA THR A 43 -31.30 -2.36 -3.73
C THR A 43 -30.89 -1.17 -4.58
N THR A 44 -29.94 -1.27 -5.52
CA THR A 44 -29.51 -0.13 -6.35
C THR A 44 -30.42 0.07 -7.57
N LEU A 45 -31.22 -0.94 -7.94
CA LEU A 45 -32.09 -0.86 -9.13
C LEU A 45 -33.25 0.15 -8.98
N GLY A 46 -33.42 0.99 -10.00
CA GLY A 46 -34.59 1.86 -10.16
C GLY A 46 -34.42 3.27 -9.59
N PRO A 47 -35.38 4.19 -9.83
CA PRO A 47 -35.20 5.63 -9.60
C PRO A 47 -35.05 6.04 -8.11
N ARG A 48 -35.38 5.13 -7.18
CA ARG A 48 -35.12 5.29 -5.73
C ARG A 48 -34.19 4.20 -5.21
N GLY A 49 -33.21 3.80 -6.03
CA GLY A 49 -32.15 2.87 -5.64
C GLY A 49 -31.32 3.42 -4.47
N MET A 50 -30.86 2.53 -3.61
CA MET A 50 -29.98 2.86 -2.48
C MET A 50 -28.52 2.69 -2.87
N ASP A 51 -27.75 3.77 -2.79
CA ASP A 51 -26.31 3.79 -3.07
C ASP A 51 -25.51 2.87 -2.12
N LYS A 52 -24.33 2.44 -2.59
CA LYS A 52 -23.38 1.65 -1.80
C LYS A 52 -22.16 2.48 -1.46
N LEU A 53 -21.85 2.53 -0.16
CA LEU A 53 -20.57 3.00 0.36
C LEU A 53 -19.63 1.79 0.50
N ILE A 54 -18.55 1.77 -0.27
CA ILE A 54 -17.52 0.73 -0.23
C ILE A 54 -16.22 1.37 0.25
N VAL A 55 -15.51 0.70 1.16
CA VAL A 55 -14.23 1.17 1.71
C VAL A 55 -13.17 0.15 1.39
N ASN A 56 -12.15 0.57 0.63
CA ASN A 56 -11.01 -0.28 0.26
C ASN A 56 -10.07 -0.47 1.46
N ASP A 57 -9.18 -1.46 1.42
CA ASP A 57 -8.18 -1.76 2.47
C ASP A 57 -7.29 -0.57 2.88
N ARG A 58 -7.24 0.47 2.04
CA ARG A 58 -6.49 1.72 2.27
C ARG A 58 -7.25 2.76 3.09
N GLY A 59 -8.53 2.54 3.38
CA GLY A 59 -9.44 3.52 3.98
C GLY A 59 -10.02 4.54 2.99
N GLU A 60 -9.77 4.37 1.69
CA GLU A 60 -10.40 5.13 0.61
C GLU A 60 -11.87 4.70 0.50
N ALA A 61 -12.79 5.66 0.60
CA ALA A 61 -14.22 5.43 0.65
C ALA A 61 -14.93 5.97 -0.59
N GLU A 62 -15.66 5.11 -1.28
CA GLU A 62 -16.30 5.38 -2.56
C GLU A 62 -17.81 5.12 -2.45
N ILE A 63 -18.62 6.06 -2.97
CA ILE A 63 -20.08 5.98 -2.99
C ILE A 63 -20.51 5.79 -4.44
N THR A 64 -21.30 4.77 -4.74
CA THR A 64 -21.83 4.57 -6.10
C THR A 64 -23.14 3.77 -6.14
N ASN A 65 -23.94 4.03 -7.18
CA ASN A 65 -25.15 3.28 -7.50
C ASN A 65 -24.92 2.18 -8.55
N ASP A 66 -23.92 2.36 -9.43
CA ASP A 66 -23.67 1.50 -10.59
C ASP A 66 -23.17 0.09 -10.19
N GLY A 67 -23.90 -0.92 -10.67
CA GLY A 67 -23.57 -2.32 -10.43
C GLY A 67 -22.23 -2.76 -11.00
N ALA A 68 -21.76 -2.21 -12.13
CA ALA A 68 -20.46 -2.58 -12.69
C ALA A 68 -19.31 -2.07 -11.80
N THR A 69 -19.43 -0.87 -11.25
CA THR A 69 -18.45 -0.27 -10.34
C THR A 69 -18.47 -0.93 -8.97
N ILE A 70 -19.64 -1.22 -8.40
CA ILE A 70 -19.76 -2.02 -7.17
C ILE A 70 -19.02 -3.36 -7.31
N LEU A 71 -19.23 -4.06 -8.42
CA LEU A 71 -18.57 -5.34 -8.71
C LEU A 71 -17.08 -5.23 -9.07
N LYS A 72 -16.58 -4.04 -9.44
CA LYS A 72 -15.13 -3.78 -9.61
C LYS A 72 -14.44 -3.57 -8.26
N LEU A 73 -15.15 -3.06 -7.25
CA LEU A 73 -14.61 -2.74 -5.92
C LEU A 73 -14.71 -3.91 -4.91
N LEU A 74 -15.66 -4.82 -5.08
CA LEU A 74 -15.80 -6.02 -4.22
C LEU A 74 -14.75 -7.10 -4.56
N ASP A 75 -14.09 -7.65 -3.54
CA ASP A 75 -13.18 -8.80 -3.70
C ASP A 75 -13.97 -10.11 -3.90
N ILE A 76 -14.17 -10.50 -5.16
CA ILE A 76 -14.99 -11.64 -5.56
C ILE A 76 -14.10 -12.85 -5.86
N VAL A 77 -13.91 -13.69 -4.85
CA VAL A 77 -13.06 -14.90 -4.91
C VAL A 77 -13.76 -16.08 -5.61
N HIS A 78 -15.09 -16.15 -5.61
CA HIS A 78 -15.83 -17.32 -6.09
C HIS A 78 -15.96 -17.36 -7.62
N PRO A 79 -15.55 -18.44 -8.33
CA PRO A 79 -15.51 -18.48 -9.80
C PRO A 79 -16.84 -18.19 -10.49
N ALA A 80 -17.94 -18.82 -10.06
CA ALA A 80 -19.26 -18.56 -10.66
C ALA A 80 -19.70 -17.10 -10.48
N ALA A 81 -19.38 -16.50 -9.33
CA ALA A 81 -19.75 -15.13 -8.98
C ALA A 81 -18.95 -14.11 -9.83
N ARG A 82 -17.70 -14.44 -10.18
CA ARG A 82 -16.87 -13.64 -11.10
C ARG A 82 -17.49 -13.51 -12.50
N THR A 83 -18.20 -14.52 -12.99
CA THR A 83 -18.86 -14.42 -14.31
C THR A 83 -19.89 -13.28 -14.36
N LEU A 84 -20.58 -13.00 -13.25
CA LEU A 84 -21.49 -11.84 -13.14
C LEU A 84 -20.75 -10.51 -13.24
N VAL A 85 -19.52 -10.43 -12.73
CA VAL A 85 -18.65 -9.24 -12.83
C VAL A 85 -18.23 -9.00 -14.28
N ASP A 86 -17.81 -10.06 -14.98
CA ASP A 86 -17.38 -9.96 -16.38
C ASP A 86 -18.55 -9.53 -17.28
N ILE A 87 -19.77 -9.95 -16.96
CA ILE A 87 -21.00 -9.59 -17.69
C ILE A 87 -21.49 -8.18 -17.37
N ALA A 88 -21.41 -7.75 -16.11
CA ALA A 88 -21.68 -6.35 -15.75
C ALA A 88 -20.72 -5.40 -16.48
N ARG A 89 -19.44 -5.77 -16.60
CA ARG A 89 -18.42 -5.04 -17.37
C ARG A 89 -18.67 -5.04 -18.88
N ALA A 90 -19.16 -6.16 -19.43
CA ALA A 90 -19.55 -6.20 -20.83
C ALA A 90 -20.70 -5.22 -21.13
N GLN A 91 -21.77 -5.25 -20.32
CA GLN A 91 -22.91 -4.34 -20.44
C GLN A 91 -22.51 -2.86 -20.30
N ASP A 92 -21.65 -2.55 -19.33
CA ASP A 92 -21.02 -1.24 -19.11
C ASP A 92 -20.30 -0.75 -20.38
N SER A 93 -19.42 -1.57 -20.97
CA SER A 93 -18.68 -1.21 -22.19
C SER A 93 -19.52 -1.14 -23.47
N GLU A 94 -20.55 -1.98 -23.62
CA GLU A 94 -21.37 -2.02 -24.83
C GLU A 94 -22.47 -0.96 -24.83
N VAL A 95 -23.09 -0.70 -23.67
CA VAL A 95 -24.34 0.08 -23.59
C VAL A 95 -24.23 1.23 -22.59
N GLY A 96 -23.48 1.06 -21.49
CA GLY A 96 -23.36 2.07 -20.42
C GLY A 96 -24.56 2.16 -19.47
N ASP A 97 -25.59 1.33 -19.64
CA ASP A 97 -26.77 1.31 -18.75
C ASP A 97 -27.31 -0.13 -18.60
N GLY A 98 -28.02 -0.38 -17.51
CA GLY A 98 -28.61 -1.67 -17.16
C GLY A 98 -27.65 -2.66 -16.49
N THR A 99 -26.44 -2.25 -16.09
CA THR A 99 -25.41 -3.10 -15.44
C THR A 99 -25.98 -3.93 -14.29
N THR A 100 -26.69 -3.29 -13.36
CA THR A 100 -27.43 -3.92 -12.25
C THR A 100 -28.52 -4.88 -12.75
N SER A 101 -29.29 -4.49 -13.77
CA SER A 101 -30.41 -5.27 -14.32
C SER A 101 -29.95 -6.61 -14.91
N VAL A 102 -28.81 -6.64 -15.62
CA VAL A 102 -28.27 -7.89 -16.21
C VAL A 102 -27.91 -8.89 -15.12
N VAL A 103 -27.24 -8.44 -14.05
CA VAL A 103 -26.83 -9.30 -12.93
C VAL A 103 -28.05 -9.84 -12.17
N LEU A 104 -29.07 -9.01 -11.93
CA LEU A 104 -30.31 -9.43 -11.28
C LEU A 104 -31.11 -10.43 -12.13
N LEU A 105 -31.19 -10.22 -13.45
CA LEU A 105 -31.83 -11.17 -14.37
C LEU A 105 -31.07 -12.51 -14.40
N ALA A 106 -29.74 -12.49 -14.51
CA ALA A 106 -28.91 -13.69 -14.51
C ALA A 106 -29.11 -14.52 -13.23
N ALA A 107 -29.08 -13.87 -12.07
CA ALA A 107 -29.26 -14.52 -10.79
C ALA A 107 -30.71 -14.99 -10.55
N GLN A 108 -31.73 -14.24 -10.99
CA GLN A 108 -33.12 -14.70 -10.89
C GLN A 108 -33.40 -15.90 -11.80
N LEU A 109 -32.82 -15.95 -13.00
CA LEU A 109 -32.90 -17.13 -13.87
C LEU A 109 -32.37 -18.37 -13.15
N LEU A 110 -31.22 -18.25 -12.46
CA LEU A 110 -30.65 -19.32 -11.63
C LEU A 110 -31.54 -19.66 -10.42
N LYS A 111 -32.21 -18.67 -9.82
CA LYS A 111 -33.15 -18.85 -8.70
C LYS A 111 -34.35 -19.71 -9.08
N GLU A 112 -35.04 -19.38 -10.17
CA GLU A 112 -36.27 -20.06 -10.61
C GLU A 112 -36.04 -21.50 -11.08
N VAL A 113 -34.78 -21.90 -11.34
CA VAL A 113 -34.44 -23.28 -11.76
C VAL A 113 -33.69 -24.09 -10.71
N LYS A 114 -33.38 -23.49 -9.54
CA LYS A 114 -32.75 -24.17 -8.42
C LYS A 114 -33.54 -25.43 -8.03
N ASP A 115 -34.84 -25.28 -7.83
CA ASP A 115 -35.75 -26.36 -7.44
C ASP A 115 -35.74 -27.52 -8.47
N TYR A 116 -35.70 -27.20 -9.77
CA TYR A 116 -35.60 -28.21 -10.83
C TYR A 116 -34.25 -28.95 -10.84
N VAL A 117 -33.16 -28.29 -10.45
CA VAL A 117 -31.84 -28.94 -10.29
C VAL A 117 -31.85 -29.88 -9.07
N GLU A 118 -32.50 -29.48 -7.97
CA GLU A 118 -32.71 -30.32 -6.78
C GLU A 118 -33.53 -31.57 -7.13
N GLU A 119 -34.67 -31.40 -7.83
CA GLU A 119 -35.50 -32.49 -8.39
C GLU A 119 -34.75 -33.41 -9.38
N GLY A 120 -33.62 -32.96 -9.95
CA GLY A 120 -32.78 -33.76 -10.86
C GLY A 120 -33.14 -33.61 -12.33
N VAL A 121 -33.71 -32.48 -12.75
CA VAL A 121 -33.75 -32.10 -14.16
C VAL A 121 -32.31 -31.85 -14.65
N SER A 122 -31.92 -32.47 -15.76
CA SER A 122 -30.59 -32.30 -16.34
C SER A 122 -30.35 -30.83 -16.75
N PRO A 123 -29.22 -30.21 -16.37
CA PRO A 123 -28.91 -28.82 -16.74
C PRO A 123 -28.96 -28.54 -18.25
N HIS A 124 -28.61 -29.51 -19.10
CA HIS A 124 -28.71 -29.36 -20.56
C HIS A 124 -30.15 -29.08 -21.05
N ILE A 125 -31.17 -29.63 -20.37
CA ILE A 125 -32.58 -29.38 -20.72
C ILE A 125 -32.95 -27.94 -20.32
N ILE A 126 -32.46 -27.47 -19.16
CA ILE A 126 -32.67 -26.11 -18.66
C ILE A 126 -32.03 -25.09 -19.60
N VAL A 127 -30.75 -25.28 -19.94
CA VAL A 127 -29.99 -24.46 -20.91
C VAL A 127 -30.70 -24.39 -22.28
N LYS A 128 -31.24 -25.51 -22.77
CA LYS A 128 -32.01 -25.53 -24.03
C LYS A 128 -33.31 -24.72 -23.94
N GLY A 129 -34.03 -24.81 -22.82
CA GLY A 129 -35.24 -24.02 -22.58
C GLY A 129 -34.95 -22.53 -22.45
N PHE A 130 -33.88 -22.17 -21.75
CA PHE A 130 -33.41 -20.78 -21.60
C PHE A 130 -33.01 -20.14 -22.93
N ARG A 131 -32.15 -20.78 -23.73
CA ARG A 131 -31.75 -20.26 -25.04
C ARG A 131 -32.95 -20.03 -25.97
N LYS A 132 -33.92 -20.96 -25.99
CA LYS A 132 -35.15 -20.79 -26.78
C LYS A 132 -36.04 -19.65 -26.26
N SER A 133 -36.11 -19.46 -24.94
CA SER A 133 -36.89 -18.37 -24.34
C SER A 133 -36.27 -16.99 -24.63
N ALA A 134 -34.94 -16.89 -24.58
CA ALA A 134 -34.22 -15.67 -24.91
C ALA A 134 -34.34 -15.29 -26.39
N GLN A 135 -34.29 -16.27 -27.31
CA GLN A 135 -34.55 -16.04 -28.73
C GLN A 135 -35.93 -15.43 -28.97
N LEU A 136 -36.98 -16.05 -28.42
CA LEU A 136 -38.36 -15.52 -28.48
C LEU A 136 -38.49 -14.14 -27.84
N ALA A 137 -37.74 -13.86 -26.76
CA ALA A 137 -37.74 -12.54 -26.12
C ALA A 137 -37.11 -11.47 -27.02
N ILE A 138 -35.98 -11.76 -27.66
CA ILE A 138 -35.26 -10.84 -28.54
C ILE A 138 -36.05 -10.59 -29.83
N GLU A 139 -36.67 -11.63 -30.40
CA GLU A 139 -37.61 -11.51 -31.52
C GLU A 139 -38.78 -10.58 -31.14
N ARG A 140 -39.39 -10.80 -29.96
CA ARG A 140 -40.49 -9.96 -29.46
C ARG A 140 -40.08 -8.51 -29.20
N ILE A 141 -38.87 -8.23 -28.70
CA ILE A 141 -38.37 -6.84 -28.57
C ILE A 141 -38.34 -6.14 -29.94
N LYS A 142 -37.87 -6.82 -30.98
CA LYS A 142 -37.80 -6.27 -32.34
C LYS A 142 -39.18 -6.04 -32.99
N GLU A 143 -40.22 -6.75 -32.54
CA GLU A 143 -41.60 -6.47 -32.95
C GLU A 143 -42.21 -5.23 -32.29
N ILE A 144 -41.87 -4.94 -31.02
CA ILE A 144 -42.48 -3.87 -30.23
C ILE A 144 -41.70 -2.55 -30.26
N GLN A 145 -40.43 -2.56 -30.69
CA GLN A 145 -39.60 -1.36 -30.70
C GLN A 145 -40.15 -0.28 -31.63
N ILE A 146 -40.11 0.97 -31.17
CA ILE A 146 -40.54 2.13 -31.95
C ILE A 146 -39.30 2.74 -32.59
N ILE A 147 -39.31 2.82 -33.92
CA ILE A 147 -38.31 3.56 -34.69
C ILE A 147 -38.66 5.05 -34.65
N VAL A 148 -37.70 5.86 -34.25
CA VAL A 148 -37.81 7.32 -34.20
C VAL A 148 -37.42 7.89 -35.57
N ASP A 149 -38.27 8.76 -36.11
CA ASP A 149 -37.95 9.51 -37.32
C ASP A 149 -36.87 10.57 -37.02
N LYS A 150 -35.73 10.49 -37.72
CA LYS A 150 -34.61 11.44 -37.59
C LYS A 150 -34.80 12.72 -38.43
N SER A 151 -35.85 12.80 -39.26
CA SER A 151 -36.07 13.93 -40.19
C SER A 151 -36.55 15.23 -39.51
N ASP A 152 -37.10 15.14 -38.29
CA ASP A 152 -37.50 16.28 -37.46
C ASP A 152 -36.45 16.51 -36.35
N PRO A 153 -35.52 17.47 -36.53
CA PRO A 153 -34.41 17.68 -35.59
C PRO A 153 -34.88 18.23 -34.23
N GLU A 154 -35.97 18.99 -34.16
CA GLU A 154 -36.49 19.48 -32.89
C GLU A 154 -37.09 18.33 -32.07
N ARG A 155 -37.89 17.48 -32.72
CA ARG A 155 -38.47 16.30 -32.08
C ARG A 155 -37.40 15.29 -31.70
N PHE A 156 -36.40 15.08 -32.54
CA PHE A 156 -35.27 14.19 -32.26
C PHE A 156 -34.43 14.67 -31.07
N ARG A 157 -34.05 15.96 -31.03
CA ARG A 157 -33.36 16.56 -29.88
C ARG A 157 -34.20 16.50 -28.61
N SER A 158 -35.52 16.71 -28.71
CA SER A 158 -36.44 16.53 -27.56
C SER A 158 -36.46 15.10 -27.02
N LEU A 159 -36.23 14.11 -27.88
CA LEU A 159 -36.13 12.69 -27.51
C LEU A 159 -34.80 12.39 -26.83
N LEU A 160 -33.67 12.90 -27.34
CA LEU A 160 -32.36 12.71 -26.71
C LEU A 160 -32.37 13.26 -25.26
N LEU A 161 -32.99 14.42 -25.04
CA LEU A 161 -33.17 15.01 -23.70
C LEU A 161 -34.01 14.12 -22.76
N LYS A 162 -35.01 13.40 -23.28
CA LYS A 162 -35.86 12.48 -22.50
C LYS A 162 -35.14 11.17 -22.17
N CYS A 163 -34.39 10.61 -23.13
CA CYS A 163 -33.54 9.45 -22.91
C CYS A 163 -32.47 9.74 -21.84
N ALA A 164 -31.75 10.86 -21.96
CA ALA A 164 -30.78 11.32 -20.95
C ALA A 164 -31.43 11.47 -19.56
N SER A 165 -32.60 12.10 -19.49
CA SER A 165 -33.35 12.30 -18.24
C SER A 165 -33.79 10.98 -17.59
N THR A 166 -33.96 9.91 -18.37
CA THR A 166 -34.36 8.59 -17.89
C THR A 166 -33.20 7.87 -17.22
N SER A 167 -32.02 7.80 -17.86
CA SER A 167 -30.84 7.14 -17.27
C SER A 167 -30.26 7.89 -16.06
N MET A 168 -30.56 9.19 -15.90
CA MET A 168 -30.21 9.97 -14.70
C MET A 168 -31.28 9.90 -13.59
N SER A 169 -32.29 9.03 -13.72
CA SER A 169 -33.40 8.96 -12.76
C SER A 169 -33.12 8.20 -11.47
N SER A 170 -32.11 7.33 -11.42
CA SER A 170 -31.72 6.55 -10.23
C SER A 170 -30.52 7.11 -9.47
N LYS A 171 -30.01 8.27 -9.88
CA LYS A 171 -28.67 8.75 -9.50
C LYS A 171 -28.77 10.05 -8.69
N LEU A 172 -27.69 10.38 -7.99
CA LEU A 172 -27.61 11.56 -7.12
C LEU A 172 -27.94 12.90 -7.82
N ILE A 173 -27.78 12.97 -9.16
CA ILE A 173 -28.14 14.14 -9.98
C ILE A 173 -29.64 14.26 -10.31
N HIS A 174 -30.51 13.46 -9.68
CA HIS A 174 -31.96 13.48 -9.91
C HIS A 174 -32.59 14.88 -9.85
N SER A 175 -32.16 15.73 -8.91
CA SER A 175 -32.71 17.09 -8.74
C SER A 175 -32.42 18.02 -9.90
N GLU A 176 -31.27 17.85 -10.57
CA GLU A 176 -30.75 18.76 -11.61
C GLU A 176 -30.81 18.17 -13.02
N LYS A 177 -31.64 17.13 -13.24
CA LYS A 177 -31.80 16.47 -14.56
C LYS A 177 -31.93 17.43 -15.73
N PRO A 178 -32.76 18.50 -15.71
CA PRO A 178 -32.95 19.33 -16.91
C PRO A 178 -31.64 20.03 -17.37
N PHE A 179 -30.81 20.43 -16.39
CA PHE A 179 -29.53 21.07 -16.62
C PHE A 179 -28.52 20.07 -17.22
N PHE A 180 -28.35 18.92 -16.56
CA PHE A 180 -27.43 17.89 -17.02
C PHE A 180 -27.87 17.20 -18.32
N SER A 181 -29.18 17.00 -18.55
CA SER A 181 -29.69 16.41 -19.80
C SER A 181 -29.33 17.29 -21.00
N LYS A 182 -29.51 18.61 -20.87
CA LYS A 182 -29.08 19.55 -21.91
C LYS A 182 -27.56 19.46 -22.13
N MET A 183 -26.79 19.44 -21.05
CA MET A 183 -25.33 19.36 -21.11
C MET A 183 -24.82 18.08 -21.79
N VAL A 184 -25.46 16.93 -21.54
CA VAL A 184 -25.14 15.64 -22.18
C VAL A 184 -25.48 15.65 -23.67
N VAL A 185 -26.67 16.13 -24.03
CA VAL A 185 -27.08 16.19 -25.45
C VAL A 185 -26.22 17.18 -26.24
N ASP A 186 -25.95 18.37 -25.67
CA ASP A 186 -25.05 19.36 -26.27
C ASP A 186 -23.61 18.83 -26.41
N ALA A 187 -23.14 17.94 -25.52
CA ALA A 187 -21.84 17.30 -25.61
C ALA A 187 -21.78 16.23 -26.72
N VAL A 188 -22.83 15.43 -26.88
CA VAL A 188 -22.91 14.41 -27.96
C VAL A 188 -23.10 15.06 -29.33
N GLU A 189 -23.86 16.14 -29.44
CA GLU A 189 -24.00 16.94 -30.68
C GLU A 189 -22.71 17.68 -31.08
N CYS A 190 -21.72 17.82 -30.19
CA CYS A 190 -20.39 18.34 -30.54
C CYS A 190 -19.46 17.28 -31.14
N LEU A 191 -19.84 16.01 -31.14
CA LEU A 191 -19.07 14.93 -31.76
C LEU A 191 -19.44 14.77 -33.24
N ASP A 192 -18.63 13.99 -33.95
CA ASP A 192 -18.93 13.61 -35.35
C ASP A 192 -20.07 12.58 -35.40
N GLU A 193 -21.08 12.78 -36.26
CA GLU A 193 -22.23 11.87 -36.34
C GLU A 193 -21.82 10.45 -36.77
N ASP A 194 -20.82 10.35 -37.66
CA ASP A 194 -20.28 9.08 -38.14
C ASP A 194 -19.45 8.35 -37.07
N ASP A 195 -18.62 9.08 -36.32
CA ASP A 195 -17.74 8.51 -35.29
C ASP A 195 -17.81 9.22 -33.93
N LEU A 196 -18.90 8.91 -33.21
CA LEU A 196 -19.14 9.28 -31.81
C LEU A 196 -18.13 8.62 -30.83
N ASP A 197 -16.85 8.99 -30.90
CA ASP A 197 -15.83 8.57 -29.92
C ASP A 197 -16.04 9.27 -28.56
N GLU A 198 -16.13 8.48 -27.51
CA GLU A 198 -16.26 8.98 -26.13
C GLU A 198 -14.97 9.59 -25.59
N SER A 199 -13.81 9.19 -26.11
CA SER A 199 -12.51 9.69 -25.64
C SER A 199 -12.32 11.20 -25.88
N LEU A 200 -13.18 11.76 -26.74
CA LEU A 200 -13.21 13.17 -27.12
C LEU A 200 -13.99 14.03 -26.13
N ILE A 201 -14.96 13.45 -25.42
CA ILE A 201 -15.68 14.10 -24.32
C ILE A 201 -14.82 13.96 -23.06
N GLY A 202 -14.10 15.03 -22.70
CA GLY A 202 -13.22 15.01 -21.53
C GLY A 202 -13.91 15.59 -20.32
N ILE A 203 -14.05 14.80 -19.26
CA ILE A 203 -14.59 15.25 -17.98
C ILE A 203 -13.42 15.74 -17.10
N LYS A 204 -13.62 16.86 -16.39
CA LYS A 204 -12.68 17.42 -15.41
C LYS A 204 -13.41 17.68 -14.10
N LYS A 205 -12.96 17.01 -13.04
CA LYS A 205 -13.47 17.15 -11.68
C LYS A 205 -12.81 18.36 -10.99
N ILE A 206 -13.61 19.27 -10.44
CA ILE A 206 -13.15 20.46 -9.74
C ILE A 206 -13.86 20.57 -8.38
N PRO A 207 -13.15 20.40 -7.25
CA PRO A 207 -13.76 20.43 -5.92
C PRO A 207 -14.23 21.83 -5.52
N GLY A 208 -15.35 21.88 -4.79
CA GLY A 208 -16.00 23.08 -4.29
C GLY A 208 -16.99 23.72 -5.29
N GLY A 209 -17.98 24.45 -4.77
CA GLY A 209 -19.09 25.00 -5.55
C GLY A 209 -20.33 24.09 -5.57
N GLY A 210 -21.40 24.58 -6.19
CA GLY A 210 -22.62 23.81 -6.45
C GLY A 210 -22.53 23.01 -7.74
N MET A 211 -23.43 22.02 -7.91
CA MET A 211 -23.49 21.21 -9.13
C MET A 211 -23.87 22.04 -10.36
N GLN A 212 -24.71 23.06 -10.16
CA GLN A 212 -25.13 24.04 -11.18
C GLN A 212 -23.97 24.94 -11.67
N ASP A 213 -22.84 25.00 -10.94
CA ASP A 213 -21.63 25.72 -11.38
C ASP A 213 -20.82 24.94 -12.43
N SER A 214 -21.30 23.75 -12.85
CA SER A 214 -20.66 22.92 -13.88
C SER A 214 -20.83 23.53 -15.28
N LEU A 215 -19.84 23.38 -16.14
CA LEU A 215 -19.77 24.08 -17.44
C LEU A 215 -19.43 23.11 -18.57
N LEU A 216 -20.12 23.22 -19.71
CA LEU A 216 -19.74 22.59 -20.97
C LEU A 216 -18.94 23.59 -21.82
N ILE A 217 -17.69 23.26 -22.11
CA ILE A 217 -16.81 24.02 -23.00
C ILE A 217 -16.83 23.35 -24.38
N ARG A 218 -17.24 24.11 -25.40
CA ARG A 218 -17.17 23.74 -26.82
C ARG A 218 -15.73 23.88 -27.34
N GLY A 219 -14.92 22.90 -26.98
CA GLY A 219 -13.47 22.88 -27.17
C GLY A 219 -12.82 22.07 -26.05
N VAL A 220 -11.63 22.46 -25.63
CA VAL A 220 -10.85 21.68 -24.65
C VAL A 220 -10.50 22.53 -23.46
N SER A 221 -10.58 21.92 -22.27
CA SER A 221 -9.95 22.49 -21.09
C SER A 221 -9.18 21.43 -20.32
N PHE A 222 -8.04 21.84 -19.77
CA PHE A 222 -7.22 21.05 -18.87
C PHE A 222 -6.66 21.92 -17.74
N LYS A 223 -6.46 21.29 -16.59
CA LYS A 223 -5.90 21.91 -15.38
C LYS A 223 -4.49 22.44 -15.65
N LYS A 224 -4.17 23.62 -15.12
CA LYS A 224 -2.81 24.18 -15.14
C LYS A 224 -1.82 23.15 -14.57
N THR A 225 -0.86 22.76 -15.40
CA THR A 225 0.17 21.77 -15.05
C THR A 225 1.25 22.42 -14.17
N PHE A 226 2.28 21.66 -13.79
CA PHE A 226 3.38 22.20 -12.99
C PHE A 226 4.12 23.30 -13.77
N THR A 227 4.05 24.54 -13.25
CA THR A 227 4.70 25.72 -13.83
C THR A 227 5.93 26.15 -13.06
N TYR A 228 6.96 26.54 -13.82
CA TYR A 228 8.26 26.99 -13.33
C TYR A 228 8.31 28.53 -13.14
N ALA A 229 9.45 29.07 -12.69
CA ALA A 229 9.61 30.51 -12.50
C ALA A 229 9.41 31.29 -13.81
N GLY A 230 8.64 32.38 -13.76
CA GLY A 230 8.27 33.21 -14.92
C GLY A 230 6.86 32.95 -15.49
N ALA A 231 6.21 31.83 -15.16
CA ALA A 231 4.90 31.47 -15.72
C ALA A 231 3.73 32.42 -15.36
N GLU A 232 3.87 33.28 -14.35
CA GLU A 232 2.89 34.32 -14.02
C GLU A 232 3.08 35.61 -14.84
N GLN A 233 4.22 35.79 -15.51
CA GLN A 233 4.49 36.94 -16.39
C GLN A 233 3.95 36.72 -17.82
N GLN A 234 3.68 35.47 -18.20
CA GLN A 234 3.12 35.11 -19.50
C GLN A 234 1.67 35.62 -19.63
N PRO A 235 1.25 36.12 -20.81
CA PRO A 235 -0.13 36.53 -21.04
C PRO A 235 -1.10 35.37 -20.81
N LYS A 236 -2.25 35.68 -20.20
CA LYS A 236 -3.24 34.69 -19.77
C LYS A 236 -4.50 34.63 -20.62
N SER A 237 -4.62 35.53 -21.60
CA SER A 237 -5.70 35.53 -22.59
C SER A 237 -5.13 35.88 -23.97
N PHE A 238 -5.60 35.19 -25.01
CA PHE A 238 -5.27 35.47 -26.41
C PHE A 238 -6.52 35.29 -27.29
N ASP A 239 -6.72 36.23 -28.21
CA ASP A 239 -7.67 36.08 -29.33
C ASP A 239 -6.94 35.48 -30.53
N ASN A 240 -7.53 34.45 -31.14
CA ASN A 240 -7.00 33.72 -32.30
C ASN A 240 -5.51 33.27 -32.18
N PRO A 241 -5.05 32.67 -31.06
CA PRO A 241 -3.67 32.24 -30.92
C PRO A 241 -3.29 31.11 -31.88
N THR A 242 -2.01 31.07 -32.23
CA THR A 242 -1.35 29.90 -32.84
C THR A 242 -0.86 28.94 -31.75
N ILE A 243 -1.17 27.65 -31.91
CA ILE A 243 -0.97 26.62 -30.89
C ILE A 243 -0.03 25.55 -31.41
N LEU A 244 1.08 25.33 -30.71
CA LEU A 244 2.08 24.31 -30.99
C LEU A 244 2.03 23.19 -29.95
N CYS A 245 1.91 21.95 -30.41
CA CYS A 245 1.88 20.76 -29.57
C CYS A 245 3.16 19.93 -29.73
N LEU A 246 3.89 19.71 -28.64
CA LEU A 246 5.20 19.04 -28.61
C LEU A 246 5.18 17.75 -27.78
N ASN A 247 6.03 16.81 -28.19
CA ASN A 247 6.42 15.62 -27.44
C ASN A 247 7.93 15.67 -27.11
N VAL A 248 8.46 16.88 -26.87
CA VAL A 248 9.87 17.19 -26.61
C VAL A 248 10.01 17.86 -25.25
N GLU A 249 11.03 17.48 -24.49
CA GLU A 249 11.40 18.16 -23.25
C GLU A 249 12.24 19.41 -23.52
N LEU A 250 11.89 20.50 -22.85
CA LEU A 250 12.56 21.80 -22.93
C LEU A 250 13.22 22.11 -21.58
N GLU A 251 13.98 21.15 -21.05
CA GLU A 251 14.77 21.26 -19.83
C GLU A 251 16.26 21.08 -20.15
N LEU A 252 17.11 21.87 -19.52
CA LEU A 252 18.56 21.66 -19.51
C LEU A 252 18.86 20.46 -18.62
N LYS A 253 19.13 19.30 -19.23
CA LYS A 253 19.63 18.11 -18.52
C LYS A 253 21.13 17.99 -18.74
N ALA A 254 21.87 17.73 -17.67
CA ALA A 254 23.24 17.24 -17.80
C ALA A 254 23.20 15.84 -18.41
N GLU A 255 23.84 15.62 -19.56
CA GLU A 255 23.82 14.32 -20.27
C GLU A 255 24.59 13.20 -19.54
N LYS A 256 25.24 13.53 -18.42
CA LYS A 256 26.11 12.68 -17.60
C LYS A 256 25.53 11.32 -17.18
N ASP A 257 24.20 11.18 -17.14
CA ASP A 257 23.53 9.92 -16.80
C ASP A 257 23.32 8.99 -18.02
N ASN A 258 23.40 9.52 -19.25
CA ASN A 258 23.18 8.78 -20.50
C ASN A 258 24.45 8.63 -21.36
N ALA A 259 25.39 9.57 -21.30
CA ALA A 259 26.63 9.58 -22.06
C ALA A 259 27.84 9.78 -21.15
N GLU A 260 28.87 8.93 -21.30
CA GLU A 260 30.14 9.12 -20.61
C GLU A 260 30.98 10.16 -21.37
N VAL A 261 30.76 11.44 -21.06
CA VAL A 261 31.55 12.54 -21.62
C VAL A 261 32.95 12.51 -21.00
N ARG A 262 33.92 11.96 -21.74
CA ARG A 262 35.34 11.95 -21.36
C ARG A 262 35.99 13.24 -21.81
N VAL A 263 36.62 13.92 -20.87
CA VAL A 263 37.23 15.23 -21.07
C VAL A 263 38.68 15.13 -20.60
N GLU A 264 39.63 15.45 -21.47
CA GLU A 264 41.06 15.40 -21.13
C GLU A 264 41.58 16.80 -20.75
N GLN A 265 40.95 17.87 -21.24
CA GLN A 265 41.34 19.26 -20.99
C GLN A 265 40.24 20.08 -20.31
N VAL A 266 40.64 21.03 -19.44
CA VAL A 266 39.67 21.90 -18.72
C VAL A 266 38.92 22.85 -19.68
N SER A 267 39.52 23.20 -20.82
CA SER A 267 38.91 23.98 -21.91
C SER A 267 37.72 23.26 -22.56
N GLU A 268 37.87 21.96 -22.84
CA GLU A 268 36.82 21.12 -23.42
C GLU A 268 35.60 21.06 -22.50
N TYR A 269 35.80 21.03 -21.17
CA TYR A 269 34.69 21.06 -20.21
C TYR A 269 33.83 22.33 -20.32
N GLN A 270 34.45 23.49 -20.54
CA GLN A 270 33.70 24.73 -20.76
C GLN A 270 32.96 24.71 -22.10
N ALA A 271 33.60 24.22 -23.17
CA ALA A 271 32.96 24.09 -24.47
C ALA A 271 31.74 23.15 -24.45
N ILE A 272 31.78 22.08 -23.64
CA ILE A 272 30.63 21.19 -23.41
C ILE A 272 29.49 21.95 -22.70
N VAL A 273 29.79 22.72 -21.65
CA VAL A 273 28.79 23.54 -20.95
C VAL A 273 28.15 24.55 -21.91
N ASP A 274 28.96 25.27 -22.69
CA ASP A 274 28.47 26.27 -23.65
C ASP A 274 27.61 25.62 -24.76
N ALA A 275 27.98 24.41 -25.21
CA ALA A 275 27.18 23.63 -26.16
C ALA A 275 25.85 23.13 -25.57
N GLU A 276 25.80 22.70 -24.30
CA GLU A 276 24.54 22.35 -23.61
C GLU A 276 23.56 23.55 -23.60
N TRP A 277 24.07 24.76 -23.34
CA TRP A 277 23.27 26.00 -23.44
C TRP A 277 22.82 26.28 -24.88
N GLU A 278 23.73 26.21 -25.85
CA GLU A 278 23.42 26.51 -27.25
C GLU A 278 22.36 25.57 -27.82
N ILE A 279 22.41 24.26 -27.50
CA ILE A 279 21.42 23.27 -27.92
C ILE A 279 20.01 23.64 -27.42
N ILE A 280 19.89 24.12 -26.18
CA ILE A 280 18.60 24.56 -25.64
C ILE A 280 18.14 25.87 -26.30
N TYR A 281 19.01 26.88 -26.42
CA TYR A 281 18.64 28.12 -27.10
C TYR A 281 18.23 27.90 -28.56
N ARG A 282 18.92 27.01 -29.30
CA ARG A 282 18.59 26.66 -30.68
C ARG A 282 17.19 26.03 -30.80
N LYS A 283 16.79 25.18 -29.86
CA LYS A 283 15.41 24.64 -29.78
C LYS A 283 14.38 25.73 -29.51
N LEU A 284 14.65 26.64 -28.56
CA LEU A 284 13.76 27.72 -28.19
C LEU A 284 13.61 28.77 -29.30
N GLU A 285 14.69 29.08 -30.02
CA GLU A 285 14.69 29.98 -31.17
C GLU A 285 13.95 29.35 -32.36
N ALA A 286 14.11 28.04 -32.61
CA ALA A 286 13.35 27.33 -33.63
C ALA A 286 11.84 27.38 -33.35
N ILE A 287 11.42 27.16 -32.10
CA ILE A 287 10.02 27.34 -31.68
C ILE A 287 9.57 28.79 -31.90
N GLN A 288 10.36 29.80 -31.50
CA GLN A 288 10.04 31.21 -31.72
C GLN A 288 9.82 31.53 -33.21
N LYS A 289 10.65 30.99 -34.11
CA LYS A 289 10.56 31.20 -35.57
C LYS A 289 9.25 30.70 -36.18
N THR A 290 8.54 29.77 -35.53
CA THR A 290 7.20 29.31 -35.97
C THR A 290 6.10 30.34 -35.73
N GLY A 291 6.31 31.33 -34.86
CA GLY A 291 5.29 32.29 -34.47
C GLY A 291 4.19 31.74 -33.55
N ALA A 292 4.45 30.64 -32.83
CA ALA A 292 3.51 30.05 -31.87
C ALA A 292 3.26 30.94 -30.63
N ASN A 293 2.01 31.30 -30.36
CA ASN A 293 1.61 32.03 -29.14
C ASN A 293 1.46 31.11 -27.92
N VAL A 294 1.03 29.87 -28.13
CA VAL A 294 0.79 28.87 -27.08
C VAL A 294 1.59 27.61 -27.37
N VAL A 295 2.50 27.24 -26.47
CA VAL A 295 3.37 26.05 -26.59
C VAL A 295 3.01 25.02 -25.52
N LEU A 296 2.44 23.89 -25.95
CA LEU A 296 2.08 22.78 -25.08
C LEU A 296 3.08 21.64 -25.26
N SER A 297 3.64 21.10 -24.18
CA SER A 297 4.43 19.86 -24.23
C SER A 297 3.87 18.78 -23.31
N LYS A 298 3.83 17.54 -23.80
CA LYS A 298 3.63 16.35 -22.97
C LYS A 298 4.75 16.16 -21.95
N LEU A 299 5.96 16.62 -22.28
CA LEU A 299 7.14 16.53 -21.44
C LEU A 299 7.37 17.83 -20.65
N PRO A 300 8.30 17.86 -19.69
CA PRO A 300 8.58 19.07 -18.92
C PRO A 300 9.17 20.22 -19.76
N ILE A 301 8.93 21.45 -19.32
CA ILE A 301 9.50 22.70 -19.86
C ILE A 301 10.13 23.41 -18.66
N GLY A 302 11.44 23.65 -18.66
CA GLY A 302 12.17 24.14 -17.48
C GLY A 302 12.06 25.65 -17.24
N ASP A 303 12.67 26.13 -16.15
CA ASP A 303 12.71 27.56 -15.79
C ASP A 303 13.26 28.43 -16.93
N LEU A 304 14.39 28.05 -17.53
CA LEU A 304 15.02 28.80 -18.63
C LEU A 304 14.08 28.97 -19.84
N ALA A 305 13.43 27.88 -20.26
CA ALA A 305 12.48 27.91 -21.36
C ALA A 305 11.25 28.75 -21.01
N THR A 306 10.74 28.62 -19.77
CA THR A 306 9.59 29.37 -19.26
C THR A 306 9.86 30.89 -19.25
N GLN A 307 11.06 31.31 -18.83
CA GLN A 307 11.52 32.70 -18.87
C GLN A 307 11.68 33.22 -20.30
N TRP A 308 12.35 32.46 -21.18
CA TRP A 308 12.53 32.83 -22.58
C TRP A 308 11.20 33.08 -23.32
N PHE A 309 10.18 32.27 -23.02
CA PHE A 309 8.83 32.45 -23.54
C PHE A 309 8.09 33.63 -22.88
N ALA A 310 8.27 33.86 -21.57
CA ALA A 310 7.68 34.99 -20.86
C ALA A 310 8.16 36.35 -21.43
N ASP A 311 9.46 36.51 -21.67
CA ASP A 311 10.05 37.72 -22.29
C ASP A 311 9.48 38.03 -23.69
N ARG A 312 8.91 37.01 -24.35
CA ARG A 312 8.37 37.06 -25.72
C ARG A 312 6.86 37.02 -25.77
N ASN A 313 6.17 37.10 -24.63
CA ASN A 313 4.71 36.99 -24.54
C ASN A 313 4.13 35.67 -25.09
N ILE A 314 4.90 34.59 -25.03
CA ILE A 314 4.48 33.23 -25.40
C ILE A 314 4.05 32.50 -24.12
N PHE A 315 2.86 31.90 -24.14
CA PHE A 315 2.40 31.04 -23.05
C PHE A 315 2.94 29.62 -23.24
N CYS A 316 3.42 28.99 -22.17
CA CYS A 316 3.85 27.60 -22.24
C CYS A 316 3.33 26.73 -21.08
N ALA A 317 2.95 25.48 -21.40
CA ALA A 317 2.58 24.48 -20.40
C ALA A 317 3.27 23.14 -20.70
N GLY A 318 4.14 22.70 -19.79
CA GLY A 318 4.77 21.37 -19.85
C GLY A 318 3.97 20.32 -19.07
N ARG A 319 4.32 19.04 -19.24
CA ARG A 319 3.67 17.88 -18.56
C ARG A 319 2.17 17.76 -18.83
N VAL A 320 1.70 18.19 -20.00
CA VAL A 320 0.29 18.05 -20.41
C VAL A 320 -0.05 16.55 -20.57
N PRO A 321 -1.16 16.05 -19.98
CA PRO A 321 -1.57 14.65 -20.15
C PRO A 321 -1.74 14.29 -21.62
N ALA A 322 -1.27 13.09 -22.03
CA ALA A 322 -1.30 12.69 -23.43
C ALA A 322 -2.71 12.63 -24.03
N ALA A 323 -3.72 12.30 -23.23
CA ALA A 323 -5.13 12.34 -23.64
C ALA A 323 -5.60 13.77 -23.92
N ASP A 324 -5.28 14.73 -23.03
CA ASP A 324 -5.64 16.13 -23.21
C ASP A 324 -4.93 16.74 -24.42
N LEU A 325 -3.65 16.42 -24.64
CA LEU A 325 -2.90 16.91 -25.80
C LEU A 325 -3.48 16.42 -27.13
N ARG A 326 -3.94 15.15 -27.20
CA ARG A 326 -4.66 14.62 -28.38
C ARG A 326 -5.97 15.37 -28.62
N ARG A 327 -6.75 15.61 -27.56
CA ARG A 327 -8.04 16.33 -27.64
C ARG A 327 -7.84 17.78 -28.08
N VAL A 328 -6.82 18.48 -27.57
CA VAL A 328 -6.42 19.81 -28.05
C VAL A 328 -6.15 19.74 -29.55
N VAL A 329 -5.24 18.85 -29.98
CA VAL A 329 -4.85 18.69 -31.39
C VAL A 329 -6.05 18.49 -32.33
N GLN A 330 -7.03 17.66 -31.94
CA GLN A 330 -8.25 17.50 -32.73
C GLN A 330 -9.13 18.76 -32.76
N ALA A 331 -9.29 19.47 -31.63
CA ALA A 331 -10.09 20.70 -31.59
C ALA A 331 -9.47 21.82 -32.43
N VAL A 332 -8.15 22.03 -32.29
CA VAL A 332 -7.42 23.16 -32.89
C VAL A 332 -6.90 22.87 -34.30
N GLY A 333 -6.88 21.59 -34.70
CA GLY A 333 -6.53 21.16 -36.06
C GLY A 333 -5.05 21.10 -36.39
N GLY A 334 -4.16 21.08 -35.39
CA GLY A 334 -2.69 20.98 -35.57
C GLY A 334 -2.17 19.54 -35.54
N SER A 335 -0.90 19.34 -35.16
CA SER A 335 -0.31 18.00 -34.93
C SER A 335 0.69 17.99 -33.77
N ILE A 336 1.03 16.81 -33.24
CA ILE A 336 2.03 16.65 -32.17
C ILE A 336 3.41 16.43 -32.80
N GLN A 337 4.36 17.32 -32.53
CA GLN A 337 5.71 17.26 -33.08
C GLN A 337 6.74 16.71 -32.08
N SER A 338 7.62 15.84 -32.55
CA SER A 338 8.71 15.23 -31.77
C SER A 338 10.08 15.85 -32.01
N THR A 339 10.18 16.84 -32.89
CA THR A 339 11.38 17.66 -33.14
C THR A 339 11.01 19.14 -33.10
N CYS A 340 12.02 20.02 -32.98
CA CYS A 340 11.82 21.48 -32.93
C CYS A 340 12.20 22.18 -34.25
N THR A 341 12.86 21.48 -35.17
CA THR A 341 13.44 22.04 -36.41
C THR A 341 12.47 22.05 -37.58
N ASP A 342 11.61 21.04 -37.69
CA ASP A 342 10.83 20.76 -38.90
C ASP A 342 9.35 21.17 -38.73
N ILE A 343 9.10 22.25 -37.97
CA ILE A 343 7.75 22.70 -37.65
C ILE A 343 7.24 23.64 -38.75
N THR A 344 6.33 23.14 -39.58
CA THR A 344 5.62 23.88 -40.62
C THR A 344 4.30 24.48 -40.12
N ALA A 345 3.73 25.44 -40.86
CA ALA A 345 2.49 26.12 -40.48
C ALA A 345 1.25 25.19 -40.41
N GLU A 346 1.24 24.10 -41.16
CA GLU A 346 0.22 23.03 -41.11
C GLU A 346 0.24 22.22 -39.80
N HIS A 347 1.32 22.30 -39.02
CA HIS A 347 1.40 21.63 -37.72
C HIS A 347 0.85 22.49 -36.57
N LEU A 348 0.68 23.80 -36.79
CA LEU A 348 0.12 24.74 -35.85
C LEU A 348 -1.42 24.67 -35.86
N GLY A 349 -2.02 24.64 -34.67
CA GLY A 349 -3.46 24.77 -34.50
C GLY A 349 -3.91 26.21 -34.23
N THR A 350 -5.21 26.44 -34.25
CA THR A 350 -5.82 27.71 -33.83
C THR A 350 -7.17 27.51 -33.12
N CYS A 351 -7.55 28.44 -32.26
CA CYS A 351 -8.86 28.52 -31.60
C CYS A 351 -9.33 29.98 -31.55
N GLY A 352 -10.64 30.24 -31.46
CA GLY A 352 -11.16 31.61 -31.41
C GLY A 352 -10.66 32.39 -30.19
N HIS A 353 -10.70 31.78 -29.00
CA HIS A 353 -10.21 32.40 -27.77
C HIS A 353 -9.50 31.39 -26.86
N PHE A 354 -8.46 31.83 -26.16
CA PHE A 354 -7.75 31.09 -25.11
C PHE A 354 -7.73 31.91 -23.81
N GLU A 355 -8.02 31.26 -22.67
CA GLU A 355 -7.97 31.89 -21.34
C GLU A 355 -7.43 30.92 -20.26
N GLU A 356 -6.52 31.37 -19.38
CA GLU A 356 -6.17 30.70 -18.11
C GLU A 356 -7.10 31.24 -16.99
N GLN A 357 -8.33 30.71 -16.89
CA GLN A 357 -9.31 31.15 -15.90
C GLN A 357 -9.17 30.36 -14.58
N GLN A 358 -9.41 31.02 -13.44
CA GLN A 358 -9.51 30.34 -12.15
C GLN A 358 -10.93 29.78 -11.94
N VAL A 359 -11.03 28.45 -11.75
CA VAL A 359 -12.28 27.75 -11.47
C VAL A 359 -12.14 27.03 -10.12
N GLY A 360 -12.83 27.56 -9.10
CA GLY A 360 -12.66 27.10 -7.72
C GLY A 360 -11.27 27.45 -7.17
N GLY A 361 -10.60 26.45 -6.59
CA GLY A 361 -9.24 26.61 -6.04
C GLY A 361 -8.10 26.54 -7.07
N GLU A 362 -8.39 26.25 -8.34
CA GLU A 362 -7.38 25.88 -9.34
C GLU A 362 -7.55 26.66 -10.64
N ARG A 363 -6.46 26.81 -11.41
CA ARG A 363 -6.52 27.44 -12.73
C ARG A 363 -6.65 26.40 -13.84
N TYR A 364 -7.48 26.71 -14.82
CA TYR A 364 -7.78 25.88 -15.98
C TYR A 364 -7.46 26.66 -17.25
N ASN A 365 -6.72 26.03 -18.16
CA ASN A 365 -6.52 26.53 -19.50
C ASN A 365 -7.74 26.15 -20.33
N MET A 366 -8.39 27.11 -20.97
CA MET A 366 -9.59 26.91 -21.78
C MET A 366 -9.33 27.32 -23.22
N PHE A 367 -9.69 26.45 -24.15
CA PHE A 367 -9.67 26.69 -25.60
C PHE A 367 -11.12 26.70 -26.06
N VAL A 368 -11.60 27.85 -26.49
CA VAL A 368 -13.00 28.12 -26.83
C VAL A 368 -13.10 28.50 -28.32
N ASP A 369 -14.25 28.19 -28.92
CA ASP A 369 -14.56 28.48 -30.32
C ASP A 369 -13.50 27.94 -31.31
N CYS A 370 -13.12 26.67 -31.15
CA CYS A 370 -12.20 26.03 -32.09
C CYS A 370 -12.94 25.63 -33.39
N PRO A 371 -12.49 26.06 -34.58
CA PRO A 371 -13.24 25.88 -35.84
C PRO A 371 -13.33 24.41 -36.33
N LYS A 372 -12.55 23.49 -35.74
CA LYS A 372 -12.61 22.04 -35.99
C LYS A 372 -13.02 21.26 -34.73
N ALA A 373 -13.70 21.89 -33.76
CA ALA A 373 -14.11 21.25 -32.51
C ALA A 373 -15.07 20.06 -32.72
N LYS A 374 -14.48 18.86 -32.89
CA LYS A 374 -15.14 17.55 -32.71
C LYS A 374 -15.00 17.03 -31.28
N THR A 375 -14.61 17.90 -30.34
CA THR A 375 -14.31 17.55 -28.94
C THR A 375 -14.88 18.62 -28.02
N CYS A 376 -15.33 18.21 -26.84
CA CYS A 376 -15.88 19.11 -25.82
C CYS A 376 -15.39 18.70 -24.42
N THR A 377 -15.24 19.66 -23.51
CA THR A 377 -14.87 19.39 -22.11
C THR A 377 -15.99 19.75 -21.15
N LEU A 378 -16.33 18.81 -20.27
CA LEU A 378 -17.25 19.00 -19.15
C LEU A 378 -16.44 19.33 -17.90
N LEU A 379 -16.60 20.53 -17.36
CA LEU A 379 -16.07 20.93 -16.05
C LEU A 379 -17.14 20.67 -14.99
N LEU A 380 -16.92 19.68 -14.11
CA LEU A 380 -17.87 19.29 -13.07
C LEU A 380 -17.48 19.89 -11.72
N ARG A 381 -18.47 20.50 -11.06
CA ARG A 381 -18.34 21.14 -9.74
C ARG A 381 -19.17 20.40 -8.69
N GLY A 382 -18.70 20.41 -7.45
CA GLY A 382 -19.44 19.79 -6.34
C GLY A 382 -18.73 19.95 -4.99
N GLY A 383 -19.50 19.88 -3.90
CA GLY A 383 -18.98 20.12 -2.55
C GLY A 383 -18.04 19.04 -2.00
N ALA A 384 -18.20 17.79 -2.43
CA ALA A 384 -17.38 16.64 -2.03
C ALA A 384 -16.87 15.89 -3.27
N GLU A 385 -15.65 15.38 -3.20
CA GLU A 385 -14.97 14.72 -4.33
C GLU A 385 -15.74 13.46 -4.76
N GLN A 386 -16.15 12.60 -3.81
CA GLN A 386 -16.95 11.40 -4.06
C GLN A 386 -18.28 11.72 -4.79
N PHE A 387 -18.86 12.89 -4.52
CA PHE A 387 -20.07 13.32 -5.21
C PHE A 387 -19.78 13.66 -6.67
N ILE A 388 -18.68 14.38 -6.94
CA ILE A 388 -18.27 14.71 -8.32
C ILE A 388 -17.95 13.43 -9.11
N GLU A 389 -17.36 12.41 -8.48
CA GLU A 389 -17.10 11.12 -9.12
C GLU A 389 -18.39 10.38 -9.49
N GLU A 390 -19.42 10.44 -8.64
CA GLU A 390 -20.73 9.89 -9.00
C GLU A 390 -21.44 10.72 -10.08
N VAL A 391 -21.25 12.05 -10.13
CA VAL A 391 -21.73 12.89 -11.25
C VAL A 391 -21.01 12.50 -12.56
N GLU A 392 -19.69 12.33 -12.53
CA GLU A 392 -18.88 11.90 -13.68
C GLU A 392 -19.40 10.57 -14.27
N ARG A 393 -19.60 9.56 -13.43
CA ARG A 393 -20.23 8.28 -13.84
C ARG A 393 -21.65 8.47 -14.36
N SER A 394 -22.48 9.19 -13.61
CA SER A 394 -23.88 9.43 -13.98
C SER A 394 -24.04 10.06 -15.36
N LEU A 395 -23.13 10.97 -15.72
CA LEU A 395 -23.08 11.63 -17.02
C LEU A 395 -22.47 10.73 -18.10
N HIS A 396 -21.45 9.93 -17.80
CA HIS A 396 -20.88 8.97 -18.75
C HIS A 396 -21.94 7.99 -19.28
N ASP A 397 -22.71 7.39 -18.38
CA ASP A 397 -23.79 6.47 -18.72
C ASP A 397 -24.88 7.16 -19.57
N ALA A 398 -25.23 8.41 -19.23
CA ALA A 398 -26.19 9.20 -19.99
C ALA A 398 -25.67 9.57 -21.38
N ILE A 399 -24.37 9.91 -21.51
CA ILE A 399 -23.68 10.12 -22.78
C ILE A 399 -23.73 8.84 -23.62
N MET A 400 -23.45 7.69 -23.03
CA MET A 400 -23.52 6.38 -23.72
C MET A 400 -24.93 6.08 -24.23
N VAL A 401 -25.96 6.25 -23.40
CA VAL A 401 -27.36 6.04 -23.79
C VAL A 401 -27.79 6.99 -24.93
N VAL A 402 -27.41 8.27 -24.85
CA VAL A 402 -27.67 9.24 -25.94
C VAL A 402 -26.92 8.87 -27.21
N LYS A 403 -25.62 8.52 -27.13
CA LYS A 403 -24.79 8.02 -28.25
C LYS A 403 -25.40 6.78 -28.93
N ARG A 404 -25.93 5.83 -28.16
CA ARG A 404 -26.62 4.65 -28.71
C ARG A 404 -27.97 5.00 -29.32
N ALA A 405 -28.73 5.93 -28.72
CA ALA A 405 -29.98 6.44 -29.29
C ALA A 405 -29.76 7.18 -30.61
N VAL A 406 -28.69 7.98 -30.74
CA VAL A 406 -28.32 8.68 -31.97
C VAL A 406 -27.99 7.70 -33.09
N ARG A 407 -27.21 6.65 -32.82
CA ARG A 407 -26.88 5.62 -33.81
C ARG A 407 -28.12 4.85 -34.25
N ASN A 408 -28.80 4.16 -33.33
CA ASN A 408 -29.83 3.19 -33.68
C ASN A 408 -31.21 3.81 -33.96
N GLY A 409 -31.63 4.84 -33.22
CA GLY A 409 -32.96 5.45 -33.35
C GLY A 409 -34.13 4.56 -32.88
N GLU A 410 -33.87 3.46 -32.18
CA GLU A 410 -34.89 2.47 -31.74
C GLU A 410 -35.10 2.53 -30.23
N ILE A 411 -36.34 2.69 -29.78
CA ILE A 411 -36.71 2.81 -28.35
C ILE A 411 -37.81 1.84 -27.91
N VAL A 412 -37.84 1.56 -26.61
CA VAL A 412 -38.89 0.82 -25.89
C VAL A 412 -39.24 1.54 -24.58
N ALA A 413 -40.42 1.29 -24.00
CA ALA A 413 -40.75 1.83 -22.69
C ALA A 413 -39.97 1.13 -21.58
N GLY A 414 -39.39 1.92 -20.68
CA GLY A 414 -38.63 1.45 -19.53
C GLY A 414 -39.47 1.10 -18.31
N GLY A 415 -38.81 0.94 -17.16
CA GLY A 415 -39.48 0.78 -15.86
C GLY A 415 -40.28 -0.52 -15.72
N GLY A 416 -39.78 -1.62 -16.30
CA GLY A 416 -40.40 -2.94 -16.22
C GLY A 416 -41.51 -3.23 -17.23
N ALA A 417 -41.88 -2.26 -18.08
CA ALA A 417 -42.96 -2.44 -19.06
C ALA A 417 -42.62 -3.51 -20.12
N ALA A 418 -41.43 -3.39 -20.73
CA ALA A 418 -40.95 -4.37 -21.72
C ALA A 418 -40.84 -5.78 -21.11
N GLU A 419 -40.26 -5.91 -19.91
CA GLU A 419 -40.10 -7.18 -19.21
C GLU A 419 -41.46 -7.84 -18.91
N MET A 420 -42.51 -7.06 -18.63
CA MET A 420 -43.87 -7.58 -18.43
C MET A 420 -44.50 -8.11 -19.73
N ASP A 421 -44.40 -7.42 -20.87
CA ASP A 421 -44.94 -7.95 -22.16
C ASP A 421 -44.20 -9.23 -22.55
N LEU A 422 -42.88 -9.25 -22.41
CA LEU A 422 -42.05 -10.43 -22.67
C LEU A 422 -42.45 -11.60 -21.77
N SER A 423 -42.69 -11.37 -20.47
CA SER A 423 -43.21 -12.40 -19.57
C SER A 423 -44.55 -12.97 -20.04
N ALA A 424 -45.46 -12.12 -20.51
CA ALA A 424 -46.78 -12.52 -20.98
C ALA A 424 -46.71 -13.28 -22.31
N HIS A 425 -45.88 -12.83 -23.25
CA HIS A 425 -45.65 -13.48 -24.54
C HIS A 425 -45.03 -14.87 -24.36
N ILE A 426 -43.94 -14.99 -23.60
CA ILE A 426 -43.27 -16.27 -23.35
C ILE A 426 -44.20 -17.23 -22.58
N ARG A 427 -44.99 -16.73 -21.62
CA ARG A 427 -45.99 -17.55 -20.90
C ARG A 427 -47.09 -18.07 -21.82
N LYS A 428 -47.58 -17.28 -22.78
CA LYS A 428 -48.53 -17.73 -23.82
C LYS A 428 -47.89 -18.80 -24.71
N HIS A 429 -46.66 -18.59 -25.19
CA HIS A 429 -45.94 -19.57 -26.00
C HIS A 429 -45.60 -20.86 -25.21
N ALA A 430 -45.30 -20.77 -23.92
CA ALA A 430 -45.00 -21.96 -23.11
C ALA A 430 -46.17 -22.95 -23.08
N LEU A 431 -47.42 -22.47 -23.09
CA LEU A 431 -48.62 -23.31 -23.09
C LEU A 431 -48.81 -24.12 -24.38
N THR A 432 -48.16 -23.76 -25.49
CA THR A 432 -48.24 -24.52 -26.76
C THR A 432 -47.20 -25.65 -26.85
N ILE A 433 -46.20 -25.66 -25.97
CA ILE A 433 -45.11 -26.64 -25.97
C ILE A 433 -45.36 -27.69 -24.89
N PRO A 434 -45.46 -28.99 -25.23
CA PRO A 434 -45.61 -30.04 -24.23
C PRO A 434 -44.28 -30.42 -23.55
N GLY A 435 -44.37 -30.95 -22.33
CA GLY A 435 -43.25 -31.58 -21.61
C GLY A 435 -42.38 -30.62 -20.80
N LYS A 436 -41.20 -31.08 -20.35
CA LYS A 436 -40.35 -30.36 -19.38
C LYS A 436 -39.95 -28.94 -19.81
N MET A 437 -39.87 -28.66 -21.11
CA MET A 437 -39.57 -27.31 -21.63
C MET A 437 -40.64 -26.28 -21.23
N GLN A 438 -41.91 -26.67 -21.10
CA GLN A 438 -43.01 -25.81 -20.66
C GLN A 438 -42.71 -25.15 -19.32
N LEU A 439 -42.28 -25.95 -18.33
CA LEU A 439 -41.98 -25.49 -16.97
C LEU A 439 -40.79 -24.53 -16.95
N ILE A 440 -39.75 -24.83 -17.73
CA ILE A 440 -38.56 -23.99 -17.85
C ILE A 440 -38.88 -22.65 -18.53
N MET A 441 -39.74 -22.64 -19.56
CA MET A 441 -40.19 -21.39 -20.20
C MET A 441 -41.09 -20.55 -19.28
N ILE A 442 -41.94 -21.18 -18.47
CA ILE A 442 -42.74 -20.48 -17.45
C ILE A 442 -41.85 -19.89 -16.35
N ALA A 443 -40.80 -20.61 -15.94
CA ALA A 443 -39.78 -20.13 -15.00
C ALA A 443 -38.99 -18.94 -15.57
N PHE A 444 -38.55 -19.00 -16.84
CA PHE A 444 -37.92 -17.87 -17.53
C PHE A 444 -38.85 -16.65 -17.57
N ALA A 445 -40.13 -16.84 -17.91
CA ALA A 445 -41.13 -15.77 -17.88
C ALA A 445 -41.35 -15.18 -16.48
N ARG A 446 -41.28 -15.98 -15.41
CA ARG A 446 -41.32 -15.48 -14.02
C ARG A 446 -40.06 -14.71 -13.64
N ALA A 447 -38.89 -15.15 -14.11
CA ALA A 447 -37.62 -14.47 -13.83
C ALA A 447 -37.61 -13.02 -14.35
N LEU A 448 -38.18 -12.77 -15.52
CA LEU A 448 -38.31 -11.40 -16.08
C LEU A 448 -39.10 -10.45 -15.16
N GLU A 449 -40.06 -10.96 -14.38
CA GLU A 449 -40.86 -10.14 -13.44
C GLU A 449 -40.03 -9.60 -12.25
N ILE A 450 -38.74 -9.94 -12.11
CA ILE A 450 -37.89 -9.41 -11.02
C ILE A 450 -37.60 -7.91 -11.15
N ILE A 451 -37.48 -7.39 -12.37
CA ILE A 451 -37.18 -5.98 -12.62
C ILE A 451 -38.31 -5.07 -12.09
N PRO A 452 -39.59 -5.21 -12.54
CA PRO A 452 -40.69 -4.43 -11.97
C PRO A 452 -40.92 -4.70 -10.47
N ARG A 453 -40.70 -5.95 -10.00
CA ARG A 453 -40.79 -6.28 -8.57
C ARG A 453 -39.80 -5.47 -7.74
N GLN A 454 -38.54 -5.44 -8.15
CA GLN A 454 -37.46 -4.84 -7.37
C GLN A 454 -37.51 -3.31 -7.44
N ILE A 455 -37.88 -2.73 -8.59
CA ILE A 455 -38.19 -1.30 -8.70
C ILE A 455 -39.30 -0.92 -7.70
N SER A 456 -40.37 -1.71 -7.61
CA SER A 456 -41.47 -1.48 -6.66
C SER A 456 -41.02 -1.58 -5.21
N ASN A 457 -40.22 -2.61 -4.87
CA ASN A 457 -39.65 -2.79 -3.52
C ASN A 457 -38.78 -1.59 -3.11
N ASN A 458 -37.85 -1.16 -3.97
CA ASN A 458 -36.94 -0.04 -3.70
C ASN A 458 -37.69 1.30 -3.63
N ALA A 459 -38.80 1.44 -4.36
CA ALA A 459 -39.70 2.59 -4.26
C ALA A 459 -40.53 2.65 -2.96
N GLY A 460 -40.58 1.56 -2.18
CA GLY A 460 -41.44 1.43 -1.00
C GLY A 460 -42.90 1.08 -1.30
N LEU A 461 -43.19 0.62 -2.52
CA LEU A 461 -44.53 0.18 -2.95
C LEU A 461 -44.75 -1.31 -2.63
N ASP A 462 -45.99 -1.73 -2.45
CA ASP A 462 -46.32 -3.16 -2.41
C ASP A 462 -46.13 -3.78 -3.80
N SER A 463 -44.99 -4.45 -3.99
CA SER A 463 -44.67 -5.13 -5.24
C SER A 463 -45.65 -6.24 -5.60
N THR A 464 -46.43 -6.77 -4.65
CA THR A 464 -47.45 -7.80 -4.92
C THR A 464 -48.65 -7.20 -5.63
N ASP A 465 -49.19 -6.10 -5.13
CA ASP A 465 -50.30 -5.37 -5.74
C ASP A 465 -49.89 -4.77 -7.10
N VAL A 466 -48.73 -4.11 -7.17
CA VAL A 466 -48.20 -3.52 -8.41
C VAL A 466 -48.02 -4.57 -9.51
N LEU A 467 -47.42 -5.73 -9.21
CA LEU A 467 -47.28 -6.82 -10.19
C LEU A 467 -48.62 -7.40 -10.64
N ASN A 468 -49.61 -7.52 -9.74
CA ASN A 468 -50.92 -8.04 -10.10
C ASN A 468 -51.69 -7.05 -10.99
N LYS A 469 -51.62 -5.75 -10.71
CA LYS A 469 -52.14 -4.68 -11.58
C LYS A 469 -51.46 -4.66 -12.95
N LEU A 470 -50.13 -4.78 -13.00
CA LEU A 470 -49.36 -4.89 -14.25
C LEU A 470 -49.78 -6.11 -15.07
N ARG A 471 -49.81 -7.31 -14.48
CA ARG A 471 -50.28 -8.54 -15.14
C ARG A 471 -51.69 -8.38 -15.70
N MET A 472 -52.59 -7.69 -15.00
CA MET A 472 -53.94 -7.40 -15.50
C MET A 472 -53.93 -6.46 -16.71
N ARG A 473 -53.20 -5.34 -16.66
CA ARG A 473 -53.12 -4.37 -17.78
C ARG A 473 -52.47 -5.01 -19.03
N HIS A 474 -51.37 -5.73 -18.86
CA HIS A 474 -50.73 -6.51 -19.94
C HIS A 474 -51.64 -7.62 -20.49
N ALA A 475 -52.43 -8.29 -19.65
CA ALA A 475 -53.42 -9.27 -20.12
C ALA A 475 -54.57 -8.64 -20.95
N LYS A 476 -54.90 -7.35 -20.71
CA LYS A 476 -55.84 -6.57 -21.52
C LYS A 476 -55.24 -6.05 -22.85
N GLY A 477 -53.93 -6.17 -23.04
CA GLY A 477 -53.21 -5.72 -24.25
C GLY A 477 -52.48 -4.40 -24.11
N GLU A 478 -52.36 -3.82 -22.92
CA GLU A 478 -51.61 -2.58 -22.68
C GLU A 478 -50.09 -2.85 -22.63
N LEU A 479 -49.42 -2.77 -23.79
CA LEU A 479 -47.98 -3.09 -23.95
C LEU A 479 -47.04 -2.23 -23.08
N TRP A 480 -47.37 -0.95 -22.90
CA TRP A 480 -46.48 0.04 -22.28
C TRP A 480 -46.80 0.35 -20.82
N ALA A 481 -47.66 -0.46 -20.18
CA ALA A 481 -47.92 -0.36 -18.74
C ALA A 481 -46.67 -0.77 -17.95
N GLY A 482 -46.10 0.16 -17.18
CA GLY A 482 -44.91 -0.04 -16.34
C GLY A 482 -45.10 0.49 -14.92
N VAL A 483 -44.09 0.29 -14.06
CA VAL A 483 -44.13 0.75 -12.67
C VAL A 483 -44.09 2.28 -12.64
N ASP A 484 -45.00 2.87 -11.87
CA ASP A 484 -44.96 4.27 -11.48
C ASP A 484 -44.43 4.40 -10.05
N VAL A 485 -43.35 5.15 -9.86
CA VAL A 485 -42.70 5.32 -8.55
C VAL A 485 -43.22 6.57 -7.81
N ASP A 486 -43.84 7.51 -8.53
CA ASP A 486 -44.32 8.78 -7.98
C ASP A 486 -45.86 8.83 -7.85
N GLY A 487 -46.59 8.07 -8.68
CA GLY A 487 -48.06 8.02 -8.67
C GLY A 487 -48.67 7.06 -7.65
N ALA A 488 -49.82 7.45 -7.10
CA ALA A 488 -50.54 6.70 -6.07
C ALA A 488 -51.10 5.33 -6.50
N GLU A 489 -51.28 5.07 -7.80
CA GLU A 489 -51.72 3.74 -8.29
C GLU A 489 -50.58 2.72 -8.38
N GLY A 490 -49.31 3.17 -8.45
CA GLY A 490 -48.12 2.36 -8.67
C GLY A 490 -47.90 1.86 -10.11
N VAL A 491 -48.80 2.17 -11.06
CA VAL A 491 -48.73 1.71 -12.46
C VAL A 491 -49.20 2.79 -13.44
N ARG A 492 -48.43 3.06 -14.49
CA ARG A 492 -48.78 4.04 -15.56
C ARG A 492 -48.35 3.56 -16.95
N ASN A 493 -48.76 4.27 -18.00
CA ASN A 493 -48.16 4.10 -19.33
C ASN A 493 -46.79 4.81 -19.37
N ASN A 494 -45.70 4.03 -19.42
CA ASN A 494 -44.35 4.58 -19.40
C ASN A 494 -43.91 5.19 -20.74
N MET A 495 -44.55 4.82 -21.85
CA MET A 495 -44.31 5.45 -23.16
C MET A 495 -44.86 6.89 -23.20
N GLU A 496 -46.06 7.11 -22.65
CA GLU A 496 -46.68 8.44 -22.49
C GLU A 496 -45.98 9.29 -21.43
N ALA A 497 -45.51 8.67 -20.35
CA ALA A 497 -44.72 9.33 -19.31
C ALA A 497 -43.25 9.61 -19.71
N PHE A 498 -42.88 9.40 -20.99
CA PHE A 498 -41.55 9.63 -21.55
C PHE A 498 -40.39 8.88 -20.86
N VAL A 499 -40.67 7.71 -20.26
CA VAL A 499 -39.67 6.80 -19.68
C VAL A 499 -39.20 5.85 -20.78
N TRP A 500 -38.17 6.27 -21.51
CA TRP A 500 -37.71 5.59 -22.73
C TRP A 500 -36.29 5.03 -22.54
N GLU A 501 -36.08 3.81 -23.01
CA GLU A 501 -34.78 3.12 -23.04
C GLU A 501 -34.50 2.65 -24.48
N PRO A 502 -33.25 2.68 -24.98
CA PRO A 502 -32.91 2.09 -26.29
C PRO A 502 -33.21 0.59 -26.34
N SER A 503 -33.71 0.08 -27.48
CA SER A 503 -34.01 -1.36 -27.70
C SER A 503 -32.81 -2.26 -27.37
N LEU A 504 -31.60 -1.80 -27.72
CA LEU A 504 -30.32 -2.46 -27.51
C LEU A 504 -30.05 -2.80 -26.03
N VAL A 505 -30.46 -1.95 -25.08
CA VAL A 505 -30.27 -2.19 -23.64
C VAL A 505 -30.94 -3.51 -23.25
N LYS A 506 -32.19 -3.72 -23.66
CA LYS A 506 -32.98 -4.90 -23.34
C LYS A 506 -32.49 -6.16 -24.08
N VAL A 507 -32.10 -6.02 -25.34
CA VAL A 507 -31.57 -7.14 -26.15
C VAL A 507 -30.27 -7.67 -25.52
N ASN A 508 -29.31 -6.79 -25.24
CA ASN A 508 -28.03 -7.20 -24.66
C ASN A 508 -28.22 -7.71 -23.23
N ALA A 509 -29.07 -7.06 -22.42
CA ALA A 509 -29.37 -7.52 -21.06
C ALA A 509 -29.93 -8.94 -21.03
N ILE A 510 -30.92 -9.29 -21.87
CA ILE A 510 -31.51 -10.63 -21.89
C ILE A 510 -30.53 -11.66 -22.46
N SER A 511 -29.78 -11.31 -23.51
CA SER A 511 -28.78 -12.22 -24.10
C SER A 511 -27.69 -12.55 -23.09
N SER A 512 -27.02 -11.53 -22.54
CA SER A 512 -25.91 -11.67 -21.59
C SER A 512 -26.34 -12.33 -20.28
N ALA A 513 -27.51 -11.99 -19.73
CA ALA A 513 -28.04 -12.66 -18.54
C ALA A 513 -28.37 -14.15 -18.79
N THR A 514 -28.85 -14.50 -19.98
CA THR A 514 -29.14 -15.89 -20.34
C THR A 514 -27.84 -16.69 -20.53
N GLU A 515 -26.84 -16.09 -21.18
CA GLU A 515 -25.52 -16.72 -21.32
C GLU A 515 -24.82 -16.92 -19.98
N ALA A 516 -24.90 -15.95 -19.05
CA ALA A 516 -24.46 -16.07 -17.67
C ALA A 516 -25.02 -17.34 -17.00
N ALA A 517 -26.35 -17.45 -17.00
CA ALA A 517 -27.06 -18.54 -16.33
C ALA A 517 -26.74 -19.88 -17.01
N CYS A 518 -26.62 -19.92 -18.35
CA CYS A 518 -26.24 -21.12 -19.07
C CYS A 518 -24.80 -21.56 -18.77
N LEU A 519 -23.86 -20.63 -18.68
CA LEU A 519 -22.46 -20.92 -18.34
C LEU A 519 -22.37 -21.51 -16.93
N ILE A 520 -22.99 -20.87 -15.94
CA ILE A 520 -22.97 -21.32 -14.54
C ILE A 520 -23.63 -22.71 -14.39
N LEU A 521 -24.75 -22.96 -15.08
CA LEU A 521 -25.43 -24.26 -15.10
C LEU A 521 -24.66 -25.36 -15.85
N SER A 522 -23.66 -25.00 -16.68
CA SER A 522 -22.83 -25.95 -17.42
C SER A 522 -21.59 -26.43 -16.64
N VAL A 523 -21.31 -25.84 -15.47
CA VAL A 523 -20.17 -26.20 -14.61
C VAL A 523 -20.65 -27.05 -13.43
N ASP A 524 -20.54 -28.37 -13.57
CA ASP A 524 -20.88 -29.36 -12.54
C ASP A 524 -19.70 -29.76 -11.64
N GLU A 525 -18.46 -29.45 -12.02
CA GLU A 525 -17.27 -29.61 -11.19
C GLU A 525 -16.44 -28.32 -11.15
N THR A 526 -15.93 -27.94 -9.97
CA THR A 526 -14.93 -26.87 -9.83
C THR A 526 -13.70 -27.42 -9.11
N VAL A 527 -12.56 -27.41 -9.82
CA VAL A 527 -11.27 -27.85 -9.30
C VAL A 527 -10.40 -26.63 -8.98
N ARG A 528 -10.17 -26.35 -7.70
CA ARG A 528 -9.24 -25.30 -7.28
C ARG A 528 -7.88 -25.90 -6.93
N ASN A 529 -6.97 -25.88 -7.91
CA ASN A 529 -5.58 -26.19 -7.64
C ASN A 529 -4.96 -25.11 -6.74
N PRO A 530 -4.35 -25.46 -5.59
CA PRO A 530 -3.47 -24.53 -4.90
C PRO A 530 -2.33 -24.13 -5.84
N GLN A 531 -1.83 -22.90 -5.71
CA GLN A 531 -0.64 -22.48 -6.45
C GLN A 531 0.47 -23.48 -6.16
N SER A 532 1.01 -24.12 -7.20
CA SER A 532 2.26 -24.86 -7.06
C SER A 532 3.31 -23.91 -6.53
N GLU A 533 3.98 -24.31 -5.45
CA GLU A 533 5.33 -23.81 -5.19
C GLU A 533 6.08 -23.88 -6.52
N THR A 534 6.52 -22.73 -7.02
CA THR A 534 7.17 -22.66 -8.33
C THR A 534 8.34 -23.63 -8.34
N PRO A 535 8.34 -24.65 -9.22
CA PRO A 535 9.38 -25.66 -9.21
C PRO A 535 10.72 -24.95 -9.35
N ASN A 536 11.57 -25.15 -8.36
CA ASN A 536 12.77 -24.37 -8.12
C ASN A 536 13.69 -24.44 -9.34
N THR A 537 13.56 -23.47 -10.26
CA THR A 537 14.40 -23.39 -11.45
C THR A 537 15.81 -23.12 -10.95
N GLY A 538 16.63 -24.18 -10.93
CA GLY A 538 18.02 -24.10 -10.52
C GLY A 538 18.72 -22.96 -11.26
N PRO A 539 19.73 -22.32 -10.63
CA PRO A 539 20.35 -21.12 -11.15
C PRO A 539 20.77 -21.31 -12.60
N LYS A 540 20.25 -20.45 -13.50
CA LYS A 540 20.70 -20.41 -14.90
C LYS A 540 22.23 -20.34 -14.90
N ALA A 541 22.87 -21.30 -15.55
CA ALA A 541 24.32 -21.31 -15.66
C ALA A 541 24.82 -20.00 -16.30
N PRO A 542 25.96 -19.45 -15.85
CA PRO A 542 26.47 -18.20 -16.41
C PRO A 542 26.78 -18.37 -17.91
N PRO A 543 26.52 -17.35 -18.76
CA PRO A 543 26.88 -17.38 -20.16
C PRO A 543 28.38 -17.61 -20.32
N GLY A 544 28.77 -18.72 -20.97
CA GLY A 544 30.17 -19.09 -21.20
C GLY A 544 30.52 -20.54 -20.90
N ALA A 545 29.80 -21.22 -19.98
CA ALA A 545 30.14 -22.59 -19.58
C ALA A 545 29.96 -23.67 -20.68
N ALA A 546 29.16 -23.38 -21.71
CA ALA A 546 28.86 -24.34 -22.79
C ALA A 546 30.04 -24.60 -23.74
N ALA A 547 31.01 -23.68 -23.85
CA ALA A 547 32.11 -23.77 -24.82
C ALA A 547 33.22 -24.75 -24.41
N GLN A 548 33.31 -25.12 -23.12
CA GLN A 548 34.47 -25.85 -22.58
C GLN A 548 34.25 -27.36 -22.40
N ALA A 549 32.99 -27.83 -22.49
CA ALA A 549 32.65 -29.25 -22.35
C ALA A 549 32.77 -30.08 -23.65
N LEU A 550 32.84 -29.42 -24.82
CA LEU A 550 32.79 -30.07 -26.14
C LEU A 550 34.15 -30.55 -26.69
N ARG A 551 35.25 -30.42 -25.93
CA ARG A 551 36.61 -30.72 -26.41
C ARG A 551 37.22 -32.01 -25.85
N GLY A 552 36.43 -32.88 -25.23
CA GLY A 552 36.97 -34.01 -24.45
C GLY A 552 36.11 -35.26 -24.34
N ARG A 553 35.74 -35.91 -25.46
CA ARG A 553 35.64 -37.39 -25.59
C ARG A 553 35.29 -37.81 -27.02
N GLY A 554 36.14 -38.63 -27.62
CA GLY A 554 35.87 -39.27 -28.92
C GLY A 554 35.62 -40.77 -28.78
N ARG A 555 35.13 -41.36 -29.88
CA ARG A 555 35.03 -42.80 -30.19
C ARG A 555 34.09 -43.66 -29.32
N GLY A 556 32.94 -43.98 -29.90
CA GLY A 556 32.10 -45.14 -29.59
C GLY A 556 31.18 -45.41 -30.80
N ARG A 557 31.19 -46.63 -31.35
CA ARG A 557 30.56 -47.01 -32.64
C ARG A 557 29.42 -47.99 -32.37
N GLY A 558 28.27 -47.82 -33.02
CA GLY A 558 27.14 -48.78 -32.93
C GLY A 558 25.92 -48.35 -33.74
N ASP A 559 25.45 -49.22 -34.62
CA ASP A 559 24.35 -48.97 -35.56
C ASP A 559 22.95 -48.98 -34.91
N LYS A 560 21.97 -48.23 -35.47
CA LYS A 560 20.92 -48.82 -36.34
C LYS A 560 19.81 -47.85 -36.81
N GLU A 561 19.61 -47.88 -38.13
CA GLU A 561 18.35 -47.91 -38.90
C GLU A 561 17.27 -46.81 -38.78
N ASN A 562 17.06 -46.17 -39.94
CA ASN A 562 15.91 -45.35 -40.35
C ASN A 562 14.57 -46.10 -40.36
N LYS A 563 13.48 -45.35 -40.11
CA LYS A 563 12.24 -45.26 -40.94
C LYS A 563 11.38 -44.09 -40.42
N LYS A 564 11.34 -42.92 -41.05
CA LYS A 564 10.53 -42.52 -42.24
C LYS A 564 9.04 -42.89 -42.15
N LYS A 565 8.18 -41.89 -41.93
CA LYS A 565 7.34 -41.16 -42.93
C LYS A 565 6.66 -39.95 -42.23
N GLU A 566 6.72 -38.71 -42.72
CA GLU A 566 6.02 -38.13 -43.92
C GLU A 566 4.49 -38.15 -43.71
N THR A 567 3.67 -37.09 -43.84
CA THR A 567 3.78 -35.66 -44.29
C THR A 567 2.49 -34.93 -43.83
N GLY A 568 2.30 -33.59 -43.83
CA GLY A 568 3.13 -32.44 -44.22
C GLY A 568 2.27 -31.13 -44.27
N GLY A 569 2.89 -29.99 -44.63
CA GLY A 569 2.24 -28.69 -44.96
C GLY A 569 1.80 -27.80 -43.79
N GLU A 570 1.84 -26.46 -43.85
CA GLU A 570 2.31 -25.51 -44.90
C GLU A 570 2.68 -24.14 -44.26
N GLU A 571 3.64 -23.41 -44.86
CA GLU A 571 3.77 -21.93 -45.01
C GLU A 571 3.74 -20.96 -43.78
N ALA A 572 4.41 -19.79 -43.76
CA ALA A 572 5.45 -19.17 -44.61
C ALA A 572 6.10 -17.92 -43.91
N GLY A 573 7.18 -17.36 -44.48
CA GLY A 573 7.69 -15.98 -44.23
C GLY A 573 8.70 -15.81 -43.07
N ILE A 574 10.03 -15.88 -43.23
CA ILE A 574 11.04 -15.13 -44.05
C ILE A 574 11.71 -13.97 -43.28
N GLU A 575 13.05 -14.01 -43.28
CA GLU A 575 14.03 -13.07 -42.70
C GLU A 575 14.13 -11.73 -43.45
N ILE A 576 14.95 -10.79 -42.96
CA ILE A 576 16.17 -10.32 -43.68
C ILE A 576 17.01 -9.36 -42.80
N GLU A 577 18.33 -9.51 -42.87
CA GLU A 577 19.36 -8.64 -42.28
C GLU A 577 19.53 -7.32 -43.06
N LYS A 578 20.20 -6.30 -42.47
CA LYS A 578 21.49 -5.77 -42.99
C LYS A 578 22.07 -4.59 -42.20
N ASN A 579 23.38 -4.69 -41.93
CA ASN A 579 24.50 -3.80 -42.33
C ASN A 579 24.37 -2.27 -42.21
N LEU A 580 25.38 -1.43 -41.96
CA LEU A 580 26.86 -1.41 -41.76
C LEU A 580 27.33 -0.08 -42.43
N LEU A 581 28.35 0.60 -41.87
CA LEU A 581 29.36 1.49 -42.54
C LEU A 581 29.35 3.02 -42.36
N TYR A 582 30.60 3.51 -42.17
CA TYR A 582 31.21 4.84 -42.46
C TYR A 582 30.65 6.10 -41.78
N GLY A 583 31.46 7.15 -41.54
CA GLY A 583 32.88 7.34 -41.87
C GLY A 583 33.50 8.61 -41.26
N ASP A 584 34.82 8.74 -41.40
CA ASP A 584 35.67 9.81 -40.84
C ASP A 584 35.52 11.17 -41.54
N GLU A 585 35.96 12.26 -40.89
CA GLU A 585 36.83 13.27 -41.53
C GLU A 585 37.51 14.20 -40.49
N ASP A 586 38.80 14.50 -40.72
CA ASP A 586 39.64 15.43 -39.94
C ASP A 586 39.44 16.88 -40.42
N ASP A 587 39.69 17.89 -39.56
CA ASP A 587 40.45 19.06 -40.01
C ASP A 587 41.11 19.87 -38.86
N LYS A 588 42.12 20.68 -39.21
CA LYS A 588 43.02 21.41 -38.28
C LYS A 588 42.89 22.92 -38.43
N GLU A 589 43.15 23.70 -37.36
CA GLU A 589 44.06 24.87 -37.40
C GLU A 589 44.33 25.51 -36.01
N GLU A 590 45.13 26.58 -35.98
CA GLU A 590 46.07 26.98 -34.90
C GLU A 590 45.67 28.27 -34.09
N PRO A 591 46.46 28.73 -33.07
CA PRO A 591 45.90 29.41 -31.89
C PRO A 591 46.07 30.95 -31.82
N VAL A 592 45.32 31.59 -30.91
CA VAL A 592 45.57 32.98 -30.45
C VAL A 592 45.52 33.08 -28.92
N LYS A 593 46.46 33.85 -28.34
CA LYS A 593 46.60 34.13 -26.89
C LYS A 593 45.89 35.41 -26.50
N THR A 594 45.39 35.50 -25.26
CA THR A 594 45.48 36.73 -24.43
C THR A 594 45.35 36.42 -22.94
N GLU A 595 45.70 37.39 -22.09
CA GLU A 595 46.13 37.18 -20.70
C GLU A 595 45.05 37.47 -19.62
N THR A 596 45.45 37.30 -18.36
CA THR A 596 44.68 37.34 -17.09
C THR A 596 44.37 38.79 -16.62
N PRO A 597 43.84 39.11 -15.39
CA PRO A 597 43.41 38.29 -14.23
C PRO A 597 42.06 38.71 -13.55
N GLY A 598 41.70 38.08 -12.41
CA GLY A 598 40.69 38.58 -11.43
C GLY A 598 41.23 39.72 -10.53
N PRO A 599 40.68 40.05 -9.32
CA PRO A 599 39.90 39.16 -8.40
C PRO A 599 38.83 39.82 -7.44
N SER A 600 38.20 38.97 -6.59
CA SER A 600 37.82 39.14 -5.16
C SER A 600 36.84 40.23 -4.59
N LEU A 601 35.72 39.74 -4.02
CA LEU A 601 35.21 39.84 -2.62
C LEU A 601 35.21 41.16 -1.78
N ALA A 602 34.01 41.57 -1.31
CA ALA A 602 33.66 42.19 0.00
C ALA A 602 32.11 42.14 0.18
N ILE A 603 31.46 41.59 1.23
CA ILE A 603 31.31 41.96 2.66
C ILE A 603 30.66 43.33 2.93
N LEU A 604 29.44 43.34 3.54
CA LEU A 604 28.92 44.39 4.45
C LEU A 604 27.67 43.90 5.24
N ASN A 605 27.33 44.57 6.34
CA ASN A 605 26.49 44.06 7.46
C ASN A 605 25.39 45.04 7.95
N ALA A 606 24.29 44.47 8.50
CA ALA A 606 23.37 45.01 9.55
C ALA A 606 22.45 46.22 9.23
N PRO A 607 21.41 46.55 10.05
CA PRO A 607 20.82 45.88 11.24
C PRO A 607 19.27 45.67 11.22
N LEU A 608 18.67 45.26 12.35
CA LEU A 608 17.24 44.90 12.59
C LEU A 608 16.48 45.93 13.47
N ILE A 609 15.14 45.87 13.46
CA ILE A 609 14.18 46.54 14.40
C ILE A 609 13.08 45.53 14.81
N VAL A 610 12.47 45.69 16.00
CA VAL A 610 11.48 44.78 16.64
C VAL A 610 10.27 45.57 17.16
N GLU A 611 9.07 44.98 17.17
CA GLU A 611 7.87 45.50 17.88
C GLU A 611 6.89 44.38 18.34
N ASP A 612 5.87 44.74 19.14
CA ASP A 612 5.28 43.93 20.23
C ASP A 612 4.00 43.07 19.96
N VAL A 613 3.57 42.33 20.99
CA VAL A 613 2.48 41.30 21.03
C VAL A 613 1.24 41.76 21.83
N SER A 614 0.01 41.34 21.48
CA SER A 614 -1.06 41.06 22.49
C SER A 614 -2.39 40.41 21.99
N HIS A 615 -3.06 39.75 22.96
CA HIS A 615 -4.51 39.42 23.09
C HIS A 615 -5.13 38.10 22.57
N SER A 616 -5.90 37.48 23.48
CA SER A 616 -6.79 36.32 23.32
C SER A 616 -7.90 36.38 24.39
N ASP A 617 -9.13 35.90 24.08
CA ASP A 617 -10.18 35.54 25.06
C ASP A 617 -11.32 34.70 24.38
N PRO A 618 -12.33 34.09 25.08
CA PRO A 618 -12.55 32.64 24.92
C PRO A 618 -14.01 32.14 24.79
N GLY A 619 -14.17 30.82 24.59
CA GLY A 619 -15.31 30.07 25.15
C GLY A 619 -16.06 29.09 24.23
N GLN A 620 -15.94 27.77 24.51
CA GLN A 620 -17.03 26.77 24.51
C GLN A 620 -16.52 25.37 24.97
N PRO A 621 -17.38 24.48 25.53
CA PRO A 621 -16.96 23.27 26.22
C PRO A 621 -16.68 22.08 25.26
N LYS A 622 -15.69 21.24 25.56
CA LYS A 622 -15.33 20.06 24.73
C LYS A 622 -15.08 18.77 25.53
N HIS A 623 -15.40 17.65 24.88
CA HIS A 623 -15.56 16.31 25.45
C HIS A 623 -14.27 15.60 25.90
N PHE A 624 -14.44 14.59 26.77
CA PHE A 624 -13.41 13.69 27.31
C PHE A 624 -12.34 13.23 26.30
N TRP A 625 -12.74 12.82 25.09
CA TRP A 625 -11.82 12.31 24.07
C TRP A 625 -10.87 13.36 23.47
N SER A 626 -11.18 14.67 23.56
CA SER A 626 -10.29 15.72 23.04
C SER A 626 -9.09 16.02 23.94
N ARG A 627 -8.96 15.40 25.12
CA ARG A 627 -7.77 15.52 25.99
C ARG A 627 -6.61 14.61 25.61
N VAL A 628 -6.84 13.55 24.83
CA VAL A 628 -5.83 12.51 24.58
C VAL A 628 -4.80 12.93 23.51
N PHE A 629 -5.17 13.85 22.60
CA PHE A 629 -4.40 14.13 21.38
C PHE A 629 -4.10 15.62 21.09
N ARG A 630 -3.94 16.48 22.11
CA ARG A 630 -3.23 17.76 21.90
C ARG A 630 -2.45 18.23 23.14
N ARG A 631 -1.22 18.69 22.90
CA ARG A 631 -0.37 19.43 23.84
C ARG A 631 -0.79 20.89 23.89
N ASP A 632 -0.60 21.52 25.05
CA ASP A 632 -0.09 22.90 25.13
C ASP A 632 0.67 23.13 26.44
N ARG A 633 1.63 24.08 26.45
CA ARG A 633 2.55 24.36 27.58
C ARG A 633 2.31 25.74 28.20
N THR A 634 2.14 25.79 29.52
CA THR A 634 2.36 26.97 30.38
C THR A 634 2.68 26.47 31.80
N ALA A 635 3.56 27.04 32.64
CA ALA A 635 4.57 28.12 32.54
C ALA A 635 5.79 27.67 33.42
N LEU A 636 6.86 28.40 33.79
CA LEU A 636 7.34 29.80 33.69
C LEU A 636 8.80 29.76 33.14
N GLY A 637 9.55 30.84 32.86
CA GLY A 637 9.33 32.28 32.96
C GLY A 637 10.44 33.00 33.75
N ARG A 638 11.53 33.43 33.07
CA ARG A 638 12.42 34.55 33.48
C ARG A 638 13.48 34.92 32.42
N ASP A 639 13.66 36.24 32.26
CA ASP A 639 14.76 37.03 31.67
C ASP A 639 15.33 36.70 30.28
N LEU A 640 15.43 37.73 29.43
CA LEU A 640 15.73 37.61 28.00
C LEU A 640 16.96 38.41 27.47
N ASP A 641 17.59 39.27 28.29
CA ASP A 641 18.62 40.22 27.80
C ASP A 641 20.07 39.96 28.27
N SER A 642 20.39 38.80 28.86
CA SER A 642 21.80 38.41 29.11
C SER A 642 22.41 37.72 27.88
N ILE A 643 22.92 38.56 26.98
CA ILE A 643 23.34 38.29 25.58
C ILE A 643 24.53 37.32 25.39
N ALA A 644 24.57 36.69 24.20
CA ALA A 644 25.70 35.99 23.54
C ALA A 644 26.00 34.51 23.84
N THR A 645 25.21 33.59 23.27
CA THR A 645 25.62 32.58 22.24
C THR A 645 24.44 31.63 21.93
N GLN A 646 24.18 31.34 20.64
CA GLN A 646 22.87 30.78 20.21
C GLN A 646 22.67 29.27 20.43
N PRO A 647 21.41 28.78 20.50
CA PRO A 647 21.05 27.42 20.95
C PRO A 647 20.98 26.36 19.84
N SER A 648 20.79 25.10 20.25
CA SER A 648 20.72 23.94 19.34
C SER A 648 19.27 23.71 18.83
N VAL A 649 19.11 22.95 17.74
CA VAL A 649 17.79 22.58 17.16
C VAL A 649 16.86 21.82 18.12
N PHE A 650 17.35 21.39 19.28
CA PHE A 650 16.56 20.79 20.35
C PHE A 650 15.77 21.79 21.22
N ASP A 651 16.04 23.10 21.08
CA ASP A 651 15.54 24.13 21.99
C ASP A 651 14.27 24.86 21.49
N ASN A 652 13.83 24.64 20.24
CA ASN A 652 12.58 25.17 19.70
C ASN A 652 11.56 24.03 19.40
N PRO A 653 10.43 23.93 20.14
CA PRO A 653 9.49 22.82 20.02
C PRO A 653 8.75 22.76 18.68
N ASP A 654 8.53 23.90 18.00
CA ASP A 654 7.74 23.94 16.76
C ASP A 654 8.54 23.38 15.57
N THR A 655 9.85 23.65 15.52
CA THR A 655 10.76 22.99 14.57
C THR A 655 11.00 21.52 14.89
N LEU A 656 10.78 21.08 16.14
CA LEU A 656 10.99 19.69 16.55
C LEU A 656 9.94 18.75 15.93
N GLU A 657 8.71 19.23 15.69
CA GLU A 657 7.68 18.47 14.98
C GLU A 657 7.99 18.31 13.48
N LEU A 658 8.67 19.30 12.88
CA LEU A 658 9.11 19.27 11.48
C LEU A 658 10.19 18.20 11.18
N TYR A 659 10.92 17.74 12.21
CA TYR A 659 12.04 16.80 12.10
C TYR A 659 11.83 15.48 12.86
N ARG A 660 10.64 15.25 13.45
CA ARG A 660 10.28 13.95 14.03
C ARG A 660 10.13 12.90 12.92
N PRO A 661 10.81 11.74 13.00
CA PRO A 661 10.47 10.64 12.10
C PRO A 661 9.03 10.17 12.39
N PRO A 662 8.27 9.73 11.36
CA PRO A 662 6.91 9.26 11.55
C PRO A 662 6.85 8.07 12.51
N ALA A 663 5.70 7.89 13.17
CA ALA A 663 5.49 6.90 14.24
C ALA A 663 5.82 5.43 13.84
N SER A 664 5.92 5.15 12.54
CA SER A 664 6.40 3.87 11.99
C SER A 664 7.89 3.56 12.25
N TYR A 665 8.67 4.47 12.84
CA TYR A 665 10.14 4.36 12.88
C TYR A 665 10.75 4.10 14.27
N GLU A 666 9.99 4.19 15.37
CA GLU A 666 10.54 3.93 16.71
C GLU A 666 10.63 2.43 17.05
N ASN A 667 11.79 1.85 16.73
CA ASN A 667 12.44 0.68 17.37
C ASN A 667 11.68 -0.67 17.48
N ALA A 668 10.37 -0.76 17.29
CA ALA A 668 9.59 -2.00 17.45
C ALA A 668 10.03 -3.12 16.49
N HIS A 669 10.32 -2.77 15.23
CA HIS A 669 10.68 -3.74 14.20
C HIS A 669 12.10 -4.32 14.33
N ARG A 670 12.99 -3.68 15.11
CA ARG A 670 14.39 -4.14 15.26
C ARG A 670 14.54 -5.38 16.14
N TYR A 671 13.60 -5.64 17.04
CA TYR A 671 13.65 -6.77 17.97
C TYR A 671 12.70 -7.91 17.59
N LEU A 672 11.55 -7.58 16.96
CA LEU A 672 10.52 -8.55 16.56
C LEU A 672 11.08 -9.74 15.76
N ALA A 673 12.00 -9.49 14.81
CA ALA A 673 12.58 -10.53 13.96
C ALA A 673 13.65 -11.38 14.66
N LEU A 674 14.27 -10.90 15.73
CA LEU A 674 15.30 -11.63 16.50
C LEU A 674 14.70 -12.59 17.53
N ASP A 675 13.47 -12.34 17.98
CA ASP A 675 12.80 -13.19 18.98
C ASP A 675 12.02 -14.37 18.37
N PHE A 676 11.80 -14.39 17.05
CA PHE A 676 11.11 -15.49 16.34
C PHE A 676 11.79 -16.86 16.58
N ASP A 677 13.13 -16.90 16.50
CA ASP A 677 13.93 -18.11 16.77
C ASP A 677 13.96 -18.50 18.25
N ARG A 678 14.02 -17.51 19.14
CA ARG A 678 14.06 -17.71 20.59
C ARG A 678 12.73 -18.28 21.09
N GLY A 679 11.62 -17.81 20.53
CA GLY A 679 10.30 -18.39 20.72
C GLY A 679 10.26 -19.85 20.26
N ASN A 680 10.64 -20.13 19.02
CA ASN A 680 10.49 -21.47 18.44
C ASN A 680 11.16 -22.60 19.24
N ILE A 681 12.38 -22.42 19.76
CA ILE A 681 13.02 -23.44 20.61
C ILE A 681 12.31 -23.57 21.98
N SER A 682 11.87 -22.45 22.57
CA SER A 682 11.12 -22.46 23.83
C SER A 682 9.72 -23.09 23.70
N GLN A 683 9.11 -23.01 22.52
CA GLN A 683 7.85 -23.66 22.19
C GLN A 683 8.05 -25.14 21.78
N ALA A 684 9.17 -25.50 21.14
CA ALA A 684 9.51 -26.91 20.89
C ALA A 684 9.65 -27.71 22.19
N ASN A 685 10.18 -27.09 23.26
CA ASN A 685 10.20 -27.64 24.63
C ASN A 685 8.80 -27.85 25.26
N SER A 686 7.70 -27.39 24.63
CA SER A 686 6.35 -27.75 25.07
C SER A 686 5.97 -29.17 24.67
N ASP A 687 6.60 -29.71 23.62
CA ASP A 687 6.37 -31.06 23.10
C ASP A 687 7.43 -32.04 23.63
N ASN A 688 7.45 -33.28 23.14
CA ASN A 688 8.34 -34.35 23.61
C ASN A 688 9.84 -34.15 23.25
N PHE A 689 10.25 -32.99 22.75
CA PHE A 689 11.58 -32.71 22.19
C PHE A 689 12.77 -33.16 23.07
N LEU A 690 12.68 -33.01 24.40
CA LEU A 690 13.76 -33.45 25.31
C LEU A 690 13.81 -34.97 25.49
N ASP A 691 12.65 -35.64 25.48
CA ASP A 691 12.53 -37.09 25.61
C ASP A 691 12.94 -37.78 24.29
N ASP A 692 12.48 -37.26 23.15
CA ASP A 692 12.83 -37.74 21.80
C ASP A 692 14.36 -37.70 21.53
N LEU A 693 15.07 -36.78 22.20
CA LEU A 693 16.52 -36.60 22.08
C LEU A 693 17.34 -37.23 23.21
N ASN A 694 16.71 -37.88 24.20
CA ASN A 694 17.38 -38.37 25.43
C ASN A 694 18.26 -37.30 26.11
N LEU A 695 17.69 -36.11 26.34
CA LEU A 695 18.35 -34.97 26.99
C LEU A 695 17.65 -34.61 28.31
N THR A 696 18.42 -34.42 29.37
CA THR A 696 17.88 -33.95 30.65
C THR A 696 17.69 -32.44 30.64
N THR A 697 16.86 -31.92 31.56
CA THR A 697 16.73 -30.47 31.77
C THR A 697 18.10 -29.81 32.09
N ASN A 698 19.02 -30.52 32.75
CA ASN A 698 20.36 -30.00 33.03
C ASN A 698 21.23 -29.92 31.76
N ASP A 699 21.07 -30.84 30.81
CA ASP A 699 21.76 -30.79 29.51
C ASP A 699 21.26 -29.60 28.66
N PHE A 700 19.95 -29.33 28.69
CA PHE A 700 19.35 -28.14 28.07
C PHE A 700 19.88 -26.83 28.70
N ASN A 701 20.01 -26.80 30.03
CA ASN A 701 20.58 -25.67 30.76
C ASN A 701 22.06 -25.45 30.43
N LEU A 702 22.82 -26.53 30.29
CA LEU A 702 24.21 -26.50 29.85
C LEU A 702 24.33 -25.95 28.42
N GLY A 703 23.53 -26.48 27.48
CA GLY A 703 23.51 -25.98 26.09
C GLY A 703 23.13 -24.50 25.98
N THR A 704 22.14 -24.06 26.76
CA THR A 704 21.74 -22.65 26.88
C THR A 704 22.85 -21.78 27.48
N SER A 705 23.58 -22.29 28.47
CA SER A 705 24.71 -21.60 29.11
C SER A 705 25.90 -21.45 28.15
N VAL A 706 26.22 -22.50 27.37
CA VAL A 706 27.29 -22.44 26.36
C VAL A 706 26.90 -21.49 25.21
N PHE A 707 25.64 -21.49 24.76
CA PHE A 707 25.14 -20.50 23.79
C PHE A 707 25.34 -19.06 24.28
N ARG A 708 24.94 -18.76 25.53
CA ARG A 708 25.09 -17.43 26.13
C ARG A 708 26.57 -17.05 26.33
N LEU A 709 27.44 -18.01 26.61
CA LEU A 709 28.89 -17.80 26.69
C LEU A 709 29.51 -17.47 25.31
N CYS A 710 29.14 -18.20 24.26
CA CYS A 710 29.59 -17.91 22.89
C CYS A 710 29.10 -16.53 22.42
N PHE A 711 27.87 -16.16 22.74
CA PHE A 711 27.34 -14.82 22.48
C PHE A 711 28.13 -13.75 23.24
N LEU A 712 28.39 -13.93 24.54
CA LEU A 712 29.15 -13.01 25.38
C LEU A 712 30.57 -12.74 24.84
N VAL A 713 31.29 -13.79 24.43
CA VAL A 713 32.65 -13.67 23.90
C VAL A 713 32.70 -12.87 22.59
N ALA A 714 31.62 -12.92 21.79
CA ALA A 714 31.62 -12.40 20.44
C ALA A 714 30.80 -11.12 20.23
N GLU A 715 29.95 -10.71 21.17
CA GLU A 715 29.26 -9.41 21.18
C GLU A 715 30.26 -8.27 20.94
N LEU A 716 31.35 -8.23 21.72
CA LEU A 716 32.34 -7.16 21.66
C LEU A 716 33.14 -7.15 20.34
N PRO A 717 33.70 -8.27 19.84
CA PRO A 717 34.22 -8.37 18.48
C PRO A 717 33.22 -7.98 17.38
N SER A 718 31.95 -8.41 17.48
CA SER A 718 30.92 -8.07 16.49
C SER A 718 30.65 -6.56 16.44
N GLN A 719 30.55 -5.90 17.60
CA GLN A 719 30.38 -4.44 17.67
C GLN A 719 31.60 -3.67 17.10
N LEU A 720 32.81 -4.22 17.23
CA LEU A 720 34.02 -3.66 16.61
C LEU A 720 33.99 -3.77 15.08
N VAL A 721 33.56 -4.91 14.53
CA VAL A 721 33.40 -5.08 13.08
C VAL A 721 32.25 -4.21 12.55
N SER A 722 31.14 -4.13 13.27
CA SER A 722 30.00 -3.24 13.00
C SER A 722 30.44 -1.78 12.81
N LYS A 723 31.27 -1.27 13.73
CA LYS A 723 31.85 0.08 13.67
C LYS A 723 32.81 0.30 12.49
N ARG A 724 33.49 -0.74 12.00
CA ARG A 724 34.47 -0.64 10.91
C ARG A 724 33.83 -0.79 9.52
N VAL A 725 32.89 -1.72 9.39
CA VAL A 725 32.24 -2.08 8.12
C VAL A 725 30.98 -1.22 7.86
N GLY A 726 30.32 -0.76 8.93
CA GLY A 726 29.05 -0.07 8.92
C GLY A 726 27.91 -1.00 9.36
N PRO A 727 26.97 -0.55 10.22
CA PRO A 727 25.86 -1.38 10.69
C PRO A 727 24.87 -1.74 9.57
N ASP A 728 24.78 -0.89 8.54
CA ASP A 728 24.06 -1.11 7.27
C ASP A 728 24.52 -2.36 6.52
N ARG A 729 25.79 -2.73 6.65
CA ARG A 729 26.36 -3.93 6.02
C ARG A 729 26.48 -5.08 7.01
N TRP A 730 26.97 -4.81 8.21
CA TRP A 730 27.31 -5.84 9.18
C TRP A 730 26.07 -6.48 9.85
N ILE A 731 24.99 -5.74 10.07
CA ILE A 731 23.76 -6.33 10.64
C ILE A 731 23.08 -7.22 9.59
N PRO A 732 22.84 -6.80 8.33
CA PRO A 732 22.34 -7.70 7.30
C PRO A 732 23.27 -8.88 7.00
N THR A 733 24.60 -8.73 7.10
CA THR A 733 25.55 -9.84 6.91
C THR A 733 25.49 -10.86 8.06
N GLN A 734 25.19 -10.46 9.29
CA GLN A 734 24.91 -11.39 10.39
C GLN A 734 23.58 -12.13 10.19
N VAL A 735 22.55 -11.43 9.71
CA VAL A 735 21.20 -12.01 9.50
C VAL A 735 21.12 -12.88 8.24
N SER A 736 21.93 -12.60 7.20
CA SER A 736 21.90 -13.30 5.90
C SER A 736 22.86 -14.51 5.88
N PRO A 737 22.36 -15.76 5.84
CA PRO A 737 23.22 -16.93 5.95
C PRO A 737 23.83 -17.35 4.60
N ARG A 738 24.78 -16.57 4.07
CA ARG A 738 25.80 -16.98 3.07
C ARG A 738 26.78 -15.84 2.74
N LEU A 739 28.04 -15.95 3.19
CA LEU A 739 29.27 -15.81 2.38
C LEU A 739 30.57 -15.74 3.22
N ILE A 740 30.51 -15.33 4.48
CA ILE A 740 31.70 -15.19 5.34
C ILE A 740 31.63 -16.16 6.52
N GLY A 741 32.29 -17.32 6.36
CA GLY A 741 32.70 -18.20 7.44
C GLY A 741 31.59 -18.84 8.29
N ARG A 742 31.40 -20.15 8.11
CA ARG A 742 30.69 -21.09 9.03
C ARG A 742 31.31 -21.16 10.46
N TRP A 743 32.23 -20.25 10.76
CA TRP A 743 33.08 -20.11 11.95
C TRP A 743 33.03 -18.72 12.58
N LEU A 744 32.53 -17.69 11.88
CA LEU A 744 32.51 -16.31 12.39
C LEU A 744 31.17 -15.89 13.00
N HIS A 745 30.09 -16.65 12.78
CA HIS A 745 28.81 -16.38 13.45
C HIS A 745 28.73 -17.15 14.78
N PRO A 746 28.65 -16.45 15.94
CA PRO A 746 28.54 -17.11 17.26
C PRO A 746 27.16 -17.75 17.47
N GLY A 747 26.19 -17.42 16.60
CA GLY A 747 24.83 -17.93 16.62
C GLY A 747 24.63 -19.32 16.00
N CYS A 748 25.68 -19.98 15.51
CA CYS A 748 25.61 -21.42 15.24
C CYS A 748 25.49 -22.16 16.58
N SER A 749 24.25 -22.40 17.00
CA SER A 749 23.90 -22.79 18.36
C SER A 749 24.77 -23.94 18.89
N PRO A 750 25.42 -23.81 20.06
CA PRO A 750 26.05 -24.93 20.74
C PRO A 750 25.08 -26.06 21.10
N ILE A 751 23.77 -25.79 21.13
CA ILE A 751 22.73 -26.83 21.19
C ILE A 751 22.79 -27.68 19.91
N LEU A 752 22.95 -27.07 18.72
CA LEU A 752 23.15 -27.81 17.46
C LEU A 752 24.45 -28.61 17.47
N ILE A 753 25.53 -28.11 18.10
CA ILE A 753 26.78 -28.88 18.25
C ILE A 753 26.61 -30.05 19.25
N LEU A 754 25.89 -29.85 20.35
CA LEU A 754 25.53 -30.91 21.30
C LEU A 754 24.61 -31.97 20.68
N LEU A 755 23.64 -31.55 19.87
CA LEU A 755 22.81 -32.43 19.04
C LEU A 755 23.70 -33.24 18.09
N LEU A 756 24.48 -32.58 17.22
CA LEU A 756 25.39 -33.22 16.26
C LEU A 756 26.45 -34.15 16.90
N HIS A 757 26.78 -33.95 18.19
CA HIS A 757 27.72 -34.83 18.91
C HIS A 757 27.05 -36.03 19.58
N LYS A 758 25.73 -35.96 19.86
CA LYS A 758 24.98 -37.01 20.59
C LYS A 758 24.03 -37.82 19.69
N THR A 759 23.48 -37.22 18.62
CA THR A 759 22.61 -37.87 17.63
C THR A 759 23.31 -37.98 16.27
N ARG A 760 23.67 -39.21 15.88
CA ARG A 760 24.40 -39.49 14.63
C ARG A 760 23.46 -40.13 13.59
N THR A 761 22.45 -39.39 13.15
CA THR A 761 21.42 -39.81 12.17
C THR A 761 21.16 -38.71 11.14
N PRO A 762 21.18 -38.99 9.83
CA PRO A 762 21.26 -37.94 8.79
C PRO A 762 19.94 -37.24 8.42
N ASP A 763 18.78 -37.79 8.77
CA ASP A 763 17.51 -37.35 8.15
C ASP A 763 16.80 -36.19 8.88
N SER A 764 17.06 -35.99 10.18
CA SER A 764 16.45 -34.91 10.97
C SER A 764 17.13 -33.54 10.77
N ASP A 765 18.37 -33.51 10.28
CA ASP A 765 19.15 -32.28 10.10
C ASP A 765 18.51 -31.33 9.05
N GLY A 766 17.93 -31.88 7.98
CA GLY A 766 17.45 -31.11 6.84
C GLY A 766 16.23 -30.23 7.14
N LEU A 767 15.25 -30.75 7.88
CA LEU A 767 13.97 -30.08 8.10
C LEU A 767 14.11 -28.85 9.00
N PHE A 768 14.86 -28.97 10.09
CA PHE A 768 15.13 -27.87 11.03
C PHE A 768 16.04 -26.80 10.42
N LEU A 769 16.97 -27.17 9.54
CA LEU A 769 17.79 -26.23 8.77
C LEU A 769 16.97 -25.47 7.73
N ALA A 770 16.01 -26.11 7.05
CA ALA A 770 15.21 -25.48 6.00
C ALA A 770 14.23 -24.42 6.54
N LEU A 771 13.39 -24.79 7.52
CA LEU A 771 12.33 -23.94 8.08
C LEU A 771 12.87 -22.62 8.68
N GLY A 772 14.06 -22.64 9.27
CA GLY A 772 14.69 -21.44 9.85
C GLY A 772 15.52 -20.60 8.87
N LEU A 773 15.94 -21.12 7.70
CA LEU A 773 16.85 -20.37 6.82
C LEU A 773 16.13 -19.32 5.96
N HIS A 774 14.95 -19.66 5.43
CA HIS A 774 14.24 -18.81 4.47
C HIS A 774 13.73 -17.49 5.08
N PRO A 775 13.09 -17.46 6.27
CA PRO A 775 12.70 -16.20 6.89
C PRO A 775 13.89 -15.30 7.18
N ARG A 776 15.00 -15.85 7.68
CA ARG A 776 16.24 -15.09 7.96
C ARG A 776 16.86 -14.51 6.70
N LEU A 777 16.90 -15.27 5.60
CA LEU A 777 17.40 -14.78 4.32
C LEU A 777 16.57 -13.60 3.80
N ILE A 778 15.24 -13.70 3.86
CA ILE A 778 14.32 -12.63 3.44
C ILE A 778 14.50 -11.40 4.35
N VAL A 779 14.48 -11.56 5.67
CA VAL A 779 14.68 -10.46 6.63
C VAL A 779 16.07 -9.83 6.49
N GLY A 780 17.11 -10.61 6.21
CA GLY A 780 18.47 -10.12 5.98
C GLY A 780 18.57 -9.27 4.71
N ILE A 781 18.01 -9.76 3.61
CA ILE A 781 17.93 -9.01 2.33
C ILE A 781 17.11 -7.74 2.50
N VAL A 782 15.92 -7.81 3.12
CA VAL A 782 15.07 -6.64 3.39
C VAL A 782 15.78 -5.64 4.30
N SER A 783 16.51 -6.10 5.32
CA SER A 783 17.29 -5.23 6.22
C SER A 783 18.41 -4.47 5.50
N PHE A 784 18.98 -5.03 4.43
CA PHE A 784 19.97 -4.35 3.58
C PHE A 784 19.39 -3.14 2.83
N PHE A 785 18.09 -3.17 2.48
CA PHE A 785 17.40 -2.02 1.88
C PHE A 785 16.78 -1.06 2.91
N LEU A 786 16.46 -1.55 4.12
CA LEU A 786 15.86 -0.73 5.17
C LEU A 786 16.87 0.06 6.02
N LEU A 787 18.07 -0.47 6.28
CA LEU A 787 19.07 0.17 7.15
C LEU A 787 19.90 1.23 6.41
N PRO A 788 19.84 2.53 6.78
CA PRO A 788 20.65 3.56 6.16
C PRO A 788 22.08 3.56 6.75
N PRO A 789 23.13 3.81 5.93
CA PRO A 789 24.53 3.86 6.38
C PRO A 789 24.86 5.01 7.34
N GLY A 790 24.00 6.01 7.47
CA GLY A 790 24.13 7.08 8.46
C GLY A 790 22.98 8.07 8.44
N PRO A 791 22.88 8.97 9.44
CA PRO A 791 21.81 9.95 9.53
C PRO A 791 21.77 10.92 8.34
N THR A 792 22.89 11.22 7.68
CA THR A 792 22.93 12.06 6.47
C THR A 792 22.88 11.28 5.15
N GLN A 793 22.94 9.96 5.18
CA GLN A 793 22.97 9.10 3.98
C GLN A 793 21.68 8.28 3.89
N THR A 794 20.53 8.97 3.99
CA THR A 794 19.20 8.35 3.99
C THR A 794 18.47 8.43 2.64
N ARG A 795 19.01 9.19 1.68
CA ARG A 795 18.54 9.25 0.28
C ARG A 795 19.17 8.11 -0.53
N THR A 796 18.37 7.40 -1.31
CA THR A 796 18.80 6.25 -2.13
C THR A 796 17.86 6.12 -3.34
N TRP A 797 18.21 5.33 -4.37
CA TRP A 797 17.41 5.27 -5.61
C TRP A 797 15.94 4.84 -5.37
N PHE A 798 15.71 3.86 -4.51
CA PHE A 798 14.36 3.43 -4.06
C PHE A 798 13.75 4.32 -2.96
N ARG A 799 14.45 5.39 -2.53
CA ARG A 799 14.01 6.35 -1.50
C ARG A 799 14.49 7.77 -1.87
N PRO A 800 13.85 8.41 -2.87
CA PRO A 800 14.32 9.71 -3.39
C PRO A 800 14.15 10.86 -2.40
N ARG A 801 13.15 10.79 -1.50
CA ARG A 801 12.97 11.71 -0.37
C ARG A 801 13.64 11.12 0.89
N GLY A 802 14.94 11.41 1.07
CA GLY A 802 15.71 10.94 2.22
C GLY A 802 15.11 11.40 3.56
N TRP A 803 15.25 10.58 4.60
CA TRP A 803 14.57 10.76 5.89
C TRP A 803 15.10 11.91 6.76
N PHE A 804 16.32 12.38 6.55
CA PHE A 804 16.93 13.46 7.32
C PHE A 804 17.78 14.36 6.41
N SER A 805 17.76 15.66 6.67
CA SER A 805 18.55 16.68 5.97
C SER A 805 19.84 17.06 6.71
N GLU A 806 20.83 17.59 5.98
CA GLU A 806 22.20 17.80 6.47
C GLU A 806 22.37 18.75 7.69
N ARG A 807 21.36 19.57 8.01
CA ARG A 807 21.43 20.54 9.14
C ARG A 807 21.78 19.89 10.48
N VAL A 808 21.33 18.66 10.75
CA VAL A 808 21.51 17.95 12.04
C VAL A 808 22.98 17.75 12.46
N LEU A 809 23.94 17.84 11.53
CA LEU A 809 25.38 17.78 11.84
C LEU A 809 26.00 19.13 12.24
N ARG A 810 25.35 20.27 11.98
CA ARG A 810 25.90 21.61 12.33
C ARG A 810 25.72 21.96 13.81
N ASP A 811 24.71 21.41 14.47
CA ASP A 811 24.25 21.89 15.79
C ASP A 811 24.88 21.18 17.00
N ASP A 812 25.78 20.21 16.77
CA ASP A 812 26.50 19.49 17.83
C ASP A 812 27.85 18.96 17.32
N PRO A 813 28.93 19.76 17.44
CA PRO A 813 30.27 19.35 16.99
C PRO A 813 30.75 18.06 17.65
N SER A 814 30.29 17.70 18.85
CA SER A 814 30.67 16.46 19.54
C SER A 814 30.17 15.19 18.83
N LYS A 815 29.20 15.32 17.91
CA LYS A 815 28.75 14.24 17.01
C LYS A 815 29.63 14.07 15.77
N SER A 816 30.51 15.04 15.46
CA SER A 816 31.48 14.97 14.34
C SER A 816 32.86 14.42 14.73
N ASP A 817 33.12 14.30 16.04
CA ASP A 817 34.43 13.97 16.67
C ASP A 817 34.94 12.53 16.40
N MET A 818 34.23 11.78 15.55
CA MET A 818 34.65 10.45 15.08
C MET A 818 34.02 10.13 13.72
N HIS A 819 34.85 9.82 12.73
CA HIS A 819 34.39 9.46 11.39
C HIS A 819 33.57 8.14 11.45
N ASN A 820 32.49 8.03 10.68
CA ASN A 820 31.47 6.97 10.81
C ASN A 820 31.96 5.52 10.57
N ARG A 821 33.25 5.34 10.22
CA ARG A 821 33.93 4.05 10.02
C ARG A 821 35.27 3.91 10.79
N GLN A 822 35.57 4.82 11.72
CA GLN A 822 36.80 4.75 12.51
C GLN A 822 36.70 3.63 13.56
N GLY A 823 37.55 2.60 13.41
CA GLY A 823 37.57 1.46 14.31
C GLY A 823 38.01 1.82 15.73
N LEU A 824 37.33 1.24 16.72
CA LEU A 824 37.72 1.35 18.13
C LEU A 824 38.91 0.42 18.42
N SER A 825 39.87 0.87 19.22
CA SER A 825 41.01 0.03 19.61
C SER A 825 40.76 -0.70 20.93
N LEU A 826 41.34 -1.91 21.10
CA LEU A 826 41.20 -2.70 22.33
C LEU A 826 41.60 -1.92 23.60
N ARG A 827 42.58 -1.01 23.47
CA ARG A 827 43.01 -0.11 24.54
C ARG A 827 41.89 0.82 25.03
N GLN A 828 41.10 1.38 24.11
CA GLN A 828 39.98 2.29 24.44
C GLN A 828 38.83 1.56 25.16
N ILE A 829 38.65 0.26 24.87
CA ILE A 829 37.66 -0.59 25.55
C ILE A 829 38.08 -0.84 27.00
N LEU A 830 39.35 -1.17 27.22
CA LEU A 830 39.93 -1.32 28.57
C LEU A 830 39.90 0.00 29.35
N GLU A 831 40.09 1.14 28.70
CA GLU A 831 39.92 2.47 29.30
C GLU A 831 38.47 2.73 29.72
N SER A 832 37.48 2.29 28.94
CA SER A 832 36.04 2.41 29.30
C SER A 832 35.60 1.47 30.43
N LEU A 833 36.21 0.28 30.55
CA LEU A 833 35.94 -0.65 31.66
C LEU A 833 36.59 -0.20 32.98
N LYS A 834 37.67 0.59 32.93
CA LYS A 834 38.34 1.17 34.10
C LYS A 834 37.57 2.32 34.75
N ASP A 835 36.52 2.86 34.12
CA ASP A 835 35.72 3.94 34.73
C ASP A 835 34.71 3.39 35.74
N TRP A 836 35.11 3.41 37.02
CA TRP A 836 34.31 2.99 38.18
C TRP A 836 32.92 3.63 38.27
N ARG A 837 32.67 4.76 37.59
CA ARG A 837 31.39 5.49 37.62
C ARG A 837 30.27 4.80 36.83
N LEU A 838 30.60 3.88 35.91
CA LEU A 838 29.61 3.10 35.15
C LEU A 838 29.31 1.72 35.76
N TRP A 839 30.14 1.26 36.70
CA TRP A 839 29.99 -0.05 37.34
C TRP A 839 28.66 -0.29 38.06
N PRO A 840 28.02 0.70 38.73
CA PRO A 840 26.69 0.49 39.31
C PRO A 840 25.64 0.05 38.27
N ILE A 841 25.66 0.65 37.07
CA ILE A 841 24.74 0.30 35.98
C ILE A 841 25.09 -1.08 35.40
N TYR A 842 26.37 -1.42 35.29
CA TYR A 842 26.82 -2.75 34.85
C TYR A 842 26.41 -3.86 35.83
N ILE A 843 26.55 -3.63 37.15
CA ILE A 843 26.12 -4.57 38.19
C ILE A 843 24.60 -4.78 38.12
N LEU A 844 23.82 -3.70 37.99
CA LEU A 844 22.37 -3.76 37.76
C LEU A 844 22.02 -4.57 36.50
N GLY A 845 22.81 -4.44 35.43
CA GLY A 845 22.70 -5.26 34.22
C GLY A 845 22.76 -6.76 34.47
N ILE A 846 23.62 -7.24 35.36
CA ILE A 846 23.68 -8.67 35.73
C ILE A 846 22.40 -9.11 36.45
N VAL A 847 21.95 -8.32 37.43
CA VAL A 847 21.01 -8.82 38.46
C VAL A 847 19.53 -8.54 38.17
N HIS A 848 19.20 -7.57 37.32
CA HIS A 848 17.83 -7.04 37.23
C HIS A 848 16.78 -8.02 36.67
N GLN A 849 17.17 -8.93 35.75
CA GLN A 849 16.27 -9.91 35.14
C GLN A 849 16.22 -11.24 35.91
N ILE A 850 17.11 -11.45 36.89
CA ILE A 850 17.20 -12.73 37.59
C ILE A 850 15.88 -13.12 38.28
N PRO A 851 15.13 -12.20 38.96
CA PRO A 851 13.86 -12.54 39.61
C PRO A 851 12.76 -13.07 38.69
N THR A 852 12.68 -12.64 37.43
CA THR A 852 11.61 -13.02 36.48
C THR A 852 12.06 -14.02 35.41
N GLY A 853 13.37 -14.15 35.18
CA GLY A 853 13.95 -14.96 34.11
C GLY A 853 13.69 -16.47 34.20
N PRO A 854 13.87 -17.16 35.34
CA PRO A 854 13.60 -18.59 35.42
C PRO A 854 12.10 -18.93 35.24
N PRO A 855 11.14 -18.25 35.91
CA PRO A 855 9.72 -18.42 35.61
C PRO A 855 9.38 -18.28 34.12
N GLN A 856 10.00 -17.32 33.42
CA GLN A 856 9.83 -17.14 31.97
C GLN A 856 10.43 -18.28 31.14
N THR A 857 11.59 -18.81 31.52
CA THR A 857 12.31 -19.86 30.77
C THR A 857 11.66 -21.25 30.91
N TYR A 858 11.04 -21.54 32.07
CA TYR A 858 10.46 -22.85 32.37
C TYR A 858 8.93 -22.90 32.26
N LEU A 859 8.26 -21.82 31.88
CA LEU A 859 6.79 -21.73 31.83
C LEU A 859 6.13 -22.91 31.10
N THR A 860 6.58 -23.24 29.89
CA THR A 860 6.04 -24.35 29.09
C THR A 860 6.25 -25.71 29.77
N LEU A 861 7.46 -25.99 30.23
CA LEU A 861 7.80 -27.22 30.96
C LEU A 861 6.99 -27.39 32.24
N THR A 862 6.77 -26.30 32.99
CA THR A 862 5.99 -26.33 34.22
C THR A 862 4.50 -26.54 33.95
N LEU A 863 3.92 -25.88 32.93
CA LEU A 863 2.53 -26.14 32.52
C LEU A 863 2.30 -27.58 32.05
N ARG A 864 3.25 -28.16 31.29
CA ARG A 864 3.21 -29.58 30.92
C ARG A 864 3.27 -30.49 32.16
N SER A 865 4.11 -30.16 33.15
CA SER A 865 4.17 -30.90 34.42
C SER A 865 2.92 -30.79 35.30
N LEU A 866 2.07 -29.78 35.08
CA LEU A 866 0.78 -29.58 35.75
C LEU A 866 -0.40 -30.25 35.03
N GLY A 867 -0.15 -30.97 33.93
CA GLY A 867 -1.14 -31.77 33.22
C GLY A 867 -1.79 -31.12 32.00
N PHE A 868 -1.34 -29.93 31.56
CA PHE A 868 -1.86 -29.28 30.35
C PHE A 868 -1.33 -29.98 29.07
N THR A 869 -2.15 -30.00 28.01
CA THR A 869 -1.72 -30.51 26.69
C THR A 869 -0.68 -29.59 26.03
N THR A 870 -0.01 -30.06 24.98
CA THR A 870 0.90 -29.24 24.15
C THR A 870 0.19 -28.00 23.58
N THR A 871 -0.98 -28.21 22.98
CA THR A 871 -1.83 -27.14 22.41
C THR A 871 -2.33 -26.15 23.45
N GLN A 872 -2.79 -26.63 24.62
CA GLN A 872 -3.19 -25.76 25.74
C GLN A 872 -2.00 -24.96 26.27
N THR A 873 -0.84 -25.60 26.46
CA THR A 873 0.38 -24.94 26.95
C THR A 873 0.78 -23.78 26.05
N ASN A 874 0.77 -23.99 24.73
CA ASN A 874 1.18 -22.97 23.77
C ASN A 874 0.18 -21.80 23.70
N LEU A 875 -1.12 -22.06 23.82
CA LEU A 875 -2.15 -21.01 23.93
C LEU A 875 -2.03 -20.22 25.24
N LEU A 876 -1.75 -20.90 26.36
CA LEU A 876 -1.59 -20.29 27.70
C LEU A 876 -0.33 -19.40 27.81
N VAL A 877 0.65 -19.52 26.91
CA VAL A 877 1.77 -18.58 26.86
C VAL A 877 1.35 -17.19 26.34
N VAL A 878 0.34 -17.11 25.46
CA VAL A 878 -0.03 -15.86 24.75
C VAL A 878 -0.45 -14.73 25.70
N PRO A 879 -1.29 -14.93 26.74
CA PRO A 879 -1.68 -13.86 27.66
C PRO A 879 -0.52 -13.18 28.39
N SER A 880 0.57 -13.92 28.70
CA SER A 880 1.76 -13.32 29.32
C SER A 880 2.49 -12.36 28.38
N GLY A 881 2.55 -12.67 27.08
CA GLY A 881 3.12 -11.81 26.05
C GLY A 881 2.30 -10.54 25.84
N VAL A 882 0.97 -10.67 25.80
CA VAL A 882 0.04 -9.52 25.68
C VAL A 882 0.15 -8.60 26.90
N LEU A 883 0.19 -9.17 28.12
CA LEU A 883 0.32 -8.40 29.35
C LEU A 883 1.69 -7.71 29.45
N GLY A 884 2.76 -8.38 29.00
CA GLY A 884 4.10 -7.79 28.87
C GLY A 884 4.16 -6.62 27.87
N LEU A 885 3.44 -6.68 26.75
CA LEU A 885 3.35 -5.58 25.78
C LEU A 885 2.75 -4.31 26.39
N PHE A 886 1.59 -4.44 27.05
CA PHE A 886 0.95 -3.30 27.73
C PHE A 886 1.81 -2.75 28.88
N ASN A 887 2.41 -3.62 29.69
CA ASN A 887 3.28 -3.20 30.79
C ASN A 887 4.59 -2.54 30.30
N MET A 888 5.12 -2.94 29.14
CA MET A 888 6.26 -2.26 28.50
C MET A 888 5.91 -0.83 28.10
N ILE A 889 4.78 -0.62 27.41
CA ILE A 889 4.32 0.71 27.00
C ILE A 889 4.01 1.59 28.23
N GLY A 890 3.37 1.00 29.24
CA GLY A 890 3.06 1.68 30.50
C GLY A 890 4.31 2.15 31.25
N ILE A 891 5.35 1.30 31.35
CA ILE A 891 6.58 1.66 32.09
C ILE A 891 7.47 2.65 31.33
N THR A 892 7.49 2.61 29.99
CA THR A 892 8.20 3.64 29.20
C THR A 892 7.52 5.00 29.36
N TYR A 893 6.19 5.06 29.25
CA TYR A 893 5.42 6.29 29.47
C TYR A 893 5.56 6.84 30.90
N PHE A 894 5.52 5.96 31.91
CA PHE A 894 5.78 6.35 33.30
C PHE A 894 7.19 6.92 33.50
N SER A 895 8.20 6.37 32.82
CA SER A 895 9.57 6.90 32.87
C SER A 895 9.71 8.30 32.28
N GLU A 896 8.84 8.71 31.36
CA GLU A 896 8.81 10.07 30.81
C GLU A 896 8.11 11.06 31.76
N ILE A 897 6.98 10.66 32.35
CA ILE A 897 6.23 11.51 33.30
C ILE A 897 7.08 11.92 34.51
N VAL A 898 7.86 10.97 35.05
CA VAL A 898 8.59 11.17 36.32
C VAL A 898 9.99 11.77 36.11
N ASP A 899 10.54 11.71 34.89
CA ASP A 899 11.95 12.02 34.53
C ASP A 899 13.04 11.41 35.45
N SER A 900 12.69 10.40 36.26
CA SER A 900 13.63 9.64 37.10
C SER A 900 13.76 8.21 36.60
N ARG A 901 15.00 7.85 36.24
CA ARG A 901 15.31 6.54 35.63
C ARG A 901 15.40 5.44 36.69
N VAL A 902 15.86 5.75 37.91
CA VAL A 902 15.82 4.76 39.00
C VAL A 902 14.39 4.42 39.40
N LEU A 903 13.48 5.40 39.52
CA LEU A 903 12.10 5.08 39.98
C LEU A 903 11.40 4.12 39.01
N ALA A 904 11.47 4.38 37.70
CA ALA A 904 10.88 3.52 36.68
C ALA A 904 11.51 2.11 36.63
N THR A 905 12.82 1.98 36.87
CA THR A 905 13.53 0.67 36.82
C THR A 905 13.33 -0.17 38.09
N VAL A 906 13.07 0.46 39.24
CA VAL A 906 12.79 -0.22 40.52
C VAL A 906 11.40 -0.87 40.55
N LEU A 907 10.41 -0.32 39.84
CA LEU A 907 9.03 -0.84 39.84
C LEU A 907 8.93 -2.33 39.44
N LEU A 908 9.82 -2.81 38.56
CA LEU A 908 9.92 -4.23 38.24
C LEU A 908 10.16 -5.11 39.49
N GLN A 909 11.01 -4.66 40.42
CA GLN A 909 11.33 -5.43 41.61
C GLN A 909 10.17 -5.41 42.62
N PHE A 910 9.47 -4.28 42.75
CA PHE A 910 8.25 -4.20 43.57
C PHE A 910 7.08 -5.00 42.97
N TRP A 911 7.00 -5.15 41.65
CA TRP A 911 6.04 -6.04 40.97
C TRP A 911 6.36 -7.52 41.22
N ALA A 912 7.63 -7.92 41.03
CA ALA A 912 8.04 -9.31 41.15
C ALA A 912 8.03 -9.85 42.60
N LEU A 913 8.41 -9.03 43.59
CA LEU A 913 8.56 -9.46 44.98
C LEU A 913 7.31 -10.14 45.59
N PRO A 914 6.10 -9.53 45.60
CA PRO A 914 4.92 -10.17 46.17
C PRO A 914 4.52 -11.44 45.42
N LEU A 915 4.66 -11.44 44.08
CA LEU A 915 4.32 -12.60 43.26
C LEU A 915 5.27 -13.79 43.50
N LEU A 916 6.56 -13.54 43.70
CA LEU A 916 7.56 -14.56 44.06
C LEU A 916 7.32 -15.12 45.48
N VAL A 917 6.89 -14.28 46.43
CA VAL A 917 6.50 -14.73 47.78
C VAL A 917 5.26 -15.63 47.71
N VAL A 918 4.25 -15.28 46.89
CA VAL A 918 3.09 -16.15 46.63
C VAL A 918 3.53 -17.46 45.97
N LEU A 919 4.39 -17.42 44.95
CA LEU A 919 4.93 -18.62 44.28
C LEU A 919 5.69 -19.56 45.25
N TYR A 920 6.41 -19.01 46.22
CA TYR A 920 7.08 -19.78 47.28
C TYR A 920 6.09 -20.44 48.26
N SER A 921 4.94 -19.81 48.51
CA SER A 921 3.91 -20.32 49.43
C SER A 921 3.19 -21.58 48.92
N PHE A 922 3.19 -21.82 47.61
CA PHE A 922 2.46 -22.93 46.99
C PHE A 922 2.88 -24.33 47.49
N THR A 923 1.92 -25.25 47.50
CA THR A 923 2.07 -26.66 47.89
C THR A 923 1.51 -27.58 46.79
N ASN A 924 1.73 -28.90 46.89
CA ASN A 924 1.23 -29.88 45.92
C ASN A 924 -0.31 -29.97 45.82
N GLN A 925 -1.06 -29.27 46.67
CA GLN A 925 -2.53 -29.18 46.63
C GLN A 925 -3.04 -27.90 45.93
N THR A 926 -2.14 -27.05 45.43
CA THR A 926 -2.51 -25.78 44.78
C THR A 926 -3.12 -26.04 43.39
N SER A 927 -4.24 -25.38 43.08
CA SER A 927 -4.88 -25.51 41.76
C SER A 927 -3.93 -25.10 40.62
N PRO A 928 -3.81 -25.89 39.53
CA PRO A 928 -3.01 -25.56 38.35
C PRO A 928 -3.34 -24.18 37.75
N TRP A 929 -4.60 -23.75 37.83
CA TRP A 929 -5.03 -22.44 37.35
C TRP A 929 -4.50 -21.28 38.19
N VAL A 930 -4.41 -21.44 39.52
CA VAL A 930 -3.81 -20.44 40.42
C VAL A 930 -2.30 -20.34 40.16
N TYR A 931 -1.64 -21.48 39.94
CA TYR A 931 -0.24 -21.51 39.53
C TYR A 931 -0.02 -20.77 38.21
N TYR A 932 -0.83 -21.09 37.19
CA TYR A 932 -0.81 -20.42 35.89
C TYR A 932 -0.99 -18.90 36.00
N THR A 933 -1.99 -18.43 36.75
CA THR A 933 -2.25 -16.98 36.93
C THR A 933 -1.05 -16.26 37.54
N VAL A 934 -0.47 -16.80 38.62
CA VAL A 934 0.66 -16.15 39.29
C VAL A 934 1.92 -16.14 38.42
N VAL A 935 2.24 -17.26 37.73
CA VAL A 935 3.39 -17.26 36.81
C VAL A 935 3.17 -16.36 35.60
N THR A 936 1.94 -16.26 35.07
CA THR A 936 1.59 -15.31 33.99
C THR A 936 1.81 -13.85 34.40
N LEU A 937 1.49 -13.49 35.65
CA LEU A 937 1.76 -12.14 36.19
C LEU A 937 3.25 -11.90 36.45
N ILE A 938 4.02 -12.93 36.76
CA ILE A 938 5.49 -12.85 36.89
C ILE A 938 6.17 -12.71 35.53
N THR A 939 5.66 -13.38 34.48
CA THR A 939 6.25 -13.37 33.13
C THR A 939 5.81 -12.17 32.29
N GLY A 940 4.61 -11.63 32.49
CA GLY A 940 4.15 -10.35 31.94
C GLY A 940 4.70 -9.11 32.69
N TYR A 941 5.93 -9.17 33.18
CA TYR A 941 6.53 -8.09 33.97
C TYR A 941 6.79 -6.80 33.16
N PRO A 942 6.82 -5.62 33.79
CA PRO A 942 7.23 -4.38 33.10
C PRO A 942 8.68 -4.46 32.65
N TYR A 943 8.91 -4.47 31.33
CA TYR A 943 10.22 -4.69 30.72
C TYR A 943 11.10 -3.42 30.76
N VAL A 944 11.87 -3.25 31.84
CA VAL A 944 12.69 -2.04 32.10
C VAL A 944 14.04 -1.97 31.37
N HIS A 945 14.44 -3.03 30.66
CA HIS A 945 15.76 -3.12 30.02
C HIS A 945 16.08 -1.96 29.04
N PRO A 946 15.15 -1.48 28.17
CA PRO A 946 15.45 -0.38 27.25
C PRO A 946 15.79 0.92 27.98
N ILE A 947 15.13 1.19 29.11
CA ILE A 947 15.38 2.35 29.97
C ILE A 947 16.81 2.28 30.54
N GLN A 948 17.28 1.09 30.91
CA GLN A 948 18.64 0.89 31.43
C GLN A 948 19.73 1.00 30.36
N VAL A 949 19.49 0.49 29.13
CA VAL A 949 20.38 0.71 27.99
C VAL A 949 20.50 2.21 27.68
N ALA A 950 19.38 2.94 27.67
CA ALA A 950 19.35 4.39 27.51
C ALA A 950 20.08 5.12 28.65
N TRP A 951 19.97 4.63 29.89
CA TRP A 951 20.65 5.19 31.06
C TRP A 951 22.17 5.00 31.01
N ALA A 952 22.67 3.81 30.62
CA ALA A 952 24.08 3.54 30.39
C ALA A 952 24.67 4.47 29.29
N SER A 953 23.92 4.64 28.20
CA SER A 953 24.28 5.54 27.10
C SER A 953 24.30 7.01 27.56
N ARG A 954 23.28 7.50 28.26
CA ARG A 954 23.21 8.90 28.73
C ARG A 954 24.32 9.25 29.72
N ASN A 955 24.73 8.31 30.58
CA ASN A 955 25.83 8.49 31.53
C ASN A 955 27.24 8.35 30.89
N SER A 956 27.29 8.08 29.58
CA SER A 956 28.50 8.01 28.77
C SER A 956 28.58 9.25 27.88
N ASN A 957 29.30 10.28 28.33
CA ASN A 957 29.24 11.61 27.72
C ASN A 957 29.59 11.63 26.21
N SER A 958 30.65 10.95 25.76
CA SER A 958 31.09 11.02 24.36
C SER A 958 30.50 9.93 23.46
N VAL A 959 30.27 10.24 22.18
CA VAL A 959 29.76 9.29 21.17
C VAL A 959 30.62 8.01 21.09
N ARG A 960 31.93 8.13 21.32
CA ARG A 960 32.88 7.01 21.38
C ARG A 960 32.59 6.08 22.58
N THR A 961 32.40 6.62 23.78
CA THR A 961 32.15 5.80 24.98
C THR A 961 30.74 5.25 25.04
N ARG A 962 29.72 5.92 24.46
CA ARG A 962 28.33 5.42 24.38
C ARG A 962 28.21 4.04 23.74
N THR A 963 28.91 3.79 22.64
CA THR A 963 28.84 2.46 21.99
C THR A 963 29.56 1.38 22.79
N ILE A 964 30.68 1.72 23.45
CA ILE A 964 31.43 0.76 24.27
C ILE A 964 30.61 0.41 25.52
N SER A 965 30.08 1.39 26.25
CA SER A 965 29.35 1.16 27.49
C SER A 965 28.02 0.43 27.28
N ALA A 966 27.29 0.72 26.20
CA ALA A 966 26.08 -0.04 25.85
C ALA A 966 26.40 -1.52 25.54
N SER A 967 27.51 -1.78 24.82
CA SER A 967 27.98 -3.14 24.53
C SER A 967 28.44 -3.87 25.80
N CYS A 968 29.21 -3.20 26.66
CA CYS A 968 29.62 -3.76 27.96
C CYS A 968 28.41 -4.06 28.86
N TYR A 969 27.44 -3.15 28.96
CA TYR A 969 26.19 -3.40 29.69
C TYR A 969 25.44 -4.62 29.14
N ASN A 970 25.31 -4.77 27.81
CA ASN A 970 24.70 -5.95 27.20
C ASN A 970 25.46 -7.24 27.58
N MET A 971 26.79 -7.24 27.60
CA MET A 971 27.57 -8.40 28.10
C MET A 971 27.24 -8.74 29.56
N PHE A 972 27.12 -7.74 30.44
CA PHE A 972 26.72 -7.98 31.83
C PHE A 972 25.29 -8.56 31.94
N VAL A 973 24.36 -8.13 31.11
CA VAL A 973 23.01 -8.73 31.00
C VAL A 973 23.08 -10.19 30.56
N GLN A 974 23.92 -10.54 29.58
CA GLN A 974 24.11 -11.93 29.16
C GLN A 974 24.81 -12.79 30.23
N ALA A 975 25.70 -12.22 31.03
CA ALA A 975 26.27 -12.91 32.21
C ALA A 975 25.18 -13.20 33.26
N GLY A 976 24.27 -12.26 33.52
CA GLY A 976 23.06 -12.49 34.32
C GLY A 976 22.17 -13.58 33.74
N ALA A 977 22.04 -13.64 32.42
CA ALA A 977 21.30 -14.68 31.72
C ALA A 977 21.93 -16.08 31.88
N ILE A 978 23.25 -16.22 32.06
CA ILE A 978 23.88 -17.50 32.43
C ILE A 978 23.48 -17.93 33.85
N VAL A 979 23.39 -16.99 34.80
CA VAL A 979 22.90 -17.27 36.16
C VAL A 979 21.44 -17.77 36.12
N ILE A 980 20.57 -17.08 35.38
CA ILE A 980 19.15 -17.43 35.19
C ILE A 980 18.97 -18.90 34.77
N ALA A 981 19.74 -19.38 33.79
CA ALA A 981 19.65 -20.75 33.28
C ALA A 981 19.97 -21.83 34.34
N ASN A 982 20.61 -21.47 35.45
CA ASN A 982 21.11 -22.39 36.47
C ASN A 982 20.43 -22.26 37.84
N VAL A 983 19.42 -21.38 37.99
CA VAL A 983 18.67 -21.19 39.25
C VAL A 983 17.71 -22.36 39.53
N TYR A 984 16.96 -22.79 38.51
CA TYR A 984 16.09 -23.96 38.60
C TYR A 984 16.86 -25.20 38.17
N ARG A 985 16.75 -26.27 38.97
CA ARG A 985 17.49 -27.52 38.80
C ARG A 985 16.58 -28.72 39.03
N THR A 986 16.97 -29.87 38.48
CA THR A 986 16.16 -31.10 38.54
C THR A 986 15.89 -31.62 39.95
N ASP A 987 16.75 -31.31 40.93
CA ASP A 987 16.61 -31.72 42.35
C ASP A 987 15.48 -30.98 43.10
N ASP A 988 15.00 -29.85 42.56
CA ASP A 988 13.99 -28.99 43.20
C ASP A 988 12.61 -29.05 42.49
N LYS A 989 12.44 -29.98 41.54
CA LYS A 989 11.16 -30.25 40.86
C LYS A 989 10.11 -30.82 41.84
N PRO A 990 8.81 -30.52 41.68
CA PRO A 990 8.20 -29.65 40.65
C PRO A 990 7.99 -28.19 41.10
N LEU A 991 8.10 -27.87 42.40
CA LEU A 991 7.74 -26.55 42.95
C LEU A 991 8.88 -25.53 43.01
N TYR A 992 10.12 -25.95 42.78
CA TYR A 992 11.33 -25.10 42.76
C TYR A 992 11.49 -24.19 43.99
N LYS A 993 11.25 -24.73 45.21
CA LYS A 993 11.24 -23.91 46.45
C LYS A 993 12.61 -23.35 46.81
N ARG A 994 13.70 -24.07 46.55
CA ARG A 994 15.06 -23.56 46.74
C ARG A 994 15.36 -22.46 45.73
N GLY A 995 14.97 -22.63 44.47
CA GLY A 995 15.05 -21.62 43.42
C GLY A 995 14.30 -20.34 43.78
N ASN A 996 13.02 -20.46 44.13
CA ASN A 996 12.16 -19.32 44.48
C ASN A 996 12.68 -18.52 45.69
N ARG A 997 13.24 -19.20 46.71
CA ARG A 997 13.91 -18.52 47.83
C ARG A 997 15.12 -17.69 47.39
N VAL A 998 15.91 -18.19 46.43
CA VAL A 998 17.04 -17.44 45.85
C VAL A 998 16.54 -16.22 45.04
N LEU A 999 15.45 -16.38 44.29
CA LEU A 999 14.85 -15.27 43.54
C LEU A 999 14.34 -14.13 44.45
N ILE A 1000 13.68 -14.46 45.56
CA ILE A 1000 13.24 -13.47 46.56
C ILE A 1000 14.46 -12.73 47.17
N ALA A 1001 15.51 -13.46 47.55
CA ALA A 1001 16.72 -12.85 48.09
C ALA A 1001 17.40 -11.89 47.10
N ILE A 1002 17.50 -12.27 45.83
CA ILE A 1002 18.05 -11.43 44.76
C ILE A 1002 17.13 -10.22 44.48
N CYS A 1003 15.81 -10.38 44.54
CA CYS A 1003 14.86 -9.28 44.37
C CYS A 1003 15.01 -8.22 45.48
N CYS A 1004 15.16 -8.63 46.74
CA CYS A 1004 15.43 -7.72 47.86
C CYS A 1004 16.80 -7.03 47.71
N MET A 1005 17.84 -7.78 47.30
CA MET A 1005 19.16 -7.22 47.00
C MET A 1005 19.09 -6.16 45.89
N ASN A 1006 18.31 -6.41 44.83
CA ASN A 1006 18.14 -5.48 43.71
C ASN A 1006 17.54 -4.15 44.17
N ILE A 1007 16.50 -4.17 45.01
CA ILE A 1007 15.89 -2.95 45.57
C ILE A 1007 16.96 -2.11 46.32
N CYS A 1008 17.79 -2.76 47.14
CA CYS A 1008 18.92 -2.11 47.82
C CYS A 1008 19.98 -1.57 46.83
N LEU A 1009 20.32 -2.31 45.77
CA LEU A 1009 21.28 -1.89 44.75
C LEU A 1009 20.81 -0.67 43.95
N TYR A 1010 19.52 -0.60 43.59
CA TYR A 1010 18.96 0.59 42.95
C TYR A 1010 18.96 1.81 43.88
N ALA A 1011 18.55 1.65 45.14
CA ALA A 1011 18.62 2.72 46.13
C ALA A 1011 20.07 3.22 46.35
N GLY A 1012 21.03 2.29 46.43
CA GLY A 1012 22.46 2.60 46.48
C GLY A 1012 22.95 3.35 45.23
N THR A 1013 22.49 2.95 44.04
CA THR A 1013 22.85 3.59 42.77
C THR A 1013 22.30 5.02 42.65
N TYR A 1014 21.06 5.24 43.11
CA TYR A 1014 20.47 6.59 43.23
C TYR A 1014 21.30 7.48 44.17
N LEU A 1015 21.59 7.00 45.37
CA LEU A 1015 22.40 7.74 46.36
C LEU A 1015 23.83 8.00 45.84
N PHE A 1016 24.42 7.05 45.13
CA PHE A 1016 25.74 7.16 44.51
C PHE A 1016 25.80 8.32 43.49
N TYR A 1017 24.93 8.31 42.47
CA TYR A 1017 24.93 9.37 41.45
C TYR A 1017 24.48 10.73 42.01
N LYS A 1018 23.51 10.74 42.93
CA LYS A 1018 23.07 11.96 43.62
C LYS A 1018 24.19 12.58 44.47
N SER A 1019 24.95 11.76 45.19
CA SER A 1019 26.12 12.21 45.97
C SER A 1019 27.24 12.73 45.05
N LEU A 1020 27.52 12.02 43.95
CA LEU A 1020 28.56 12.39 42.98
C LEU A 1020 28.24 13.71 42.27
N ASN A 1021 26.99 13.92 41.84
CA ASN A 1021 26.56 15.22 41.30
C ASN A 1021 26.62 16.30 42.39
N ARG A 1022 26.10 16.07 43.59
CA ARG A 1022 26.13 17.07 44.69
C ARG A 1022 27.55 17.49 45.08
N HIS A 1023 28.53 16.59 44.98
CA HIS A 1023 29.94 16.94 45.15
C HIS A 1023 30.45 17.81 43.98
N ARG A 1024 30.15 17.44 42.73
CA ARG A 1024 30.49 18.24 41.54
C ARG A 1024 29.84 19.62 41.54
N ASP A 1025 28.57 19.74 41.92
CA ASP A 1025 27.86 21.01 42.05
C ASP A 1025 28.52 21.92 43.09
N ARG A 1026 28.94 21.37 44.23
CA ARG A 1026 29.68 22.14 45.25
C ARG A 1026 31.02 22.65 44.70
N THR A 1027 31.79 21.83 43.99
CA THR A 1027 33.07 22.25 43.41
C THR A 1027 32.86 23.26 42.28
N TRP A 1028 31.94 22.98 41.35
CA TRP A 1028 31.67 23.84 40.20
C TRP A 1028 31.14 25.22 40.62
N ASN A 1029 30.20 25.26 41.57
CA ASN A 1029 29.62 26.50 42.08
C ASN A 1029 30.55 27.23 43.09
N SER A 1030 31.68 26.62 43.48
CA SER A 1030 32.72 27.30 44.27
C SER A 1030 33.72 28.07 43.41
N TRP A 1031 33.69 27.88 42.09
CA TRP A 1031 34.56 28.55 41.13
C TRP A 1031 33.90 29.80 40.56
N THR A 1032 34.70 30.84 40.33
CA THR A 1032 34.30 32.04 39.60
C THR A 1032 34.09 31.74 38.11
N GLN A 1033 33.36 32.61 37.39
CA GLN A 1033 33.08 32.40 35.96
C GLN A 1033 34.35 32.35 35.09
N GLU A 1034 35.40 33.10 35.45
CA GLU A 1034 36.70 33.04 34.78
C GLU A 1034 37.41 31.71 35.02
N GLU A 1035 37.35 31.16 36.24
CA GLU A 1035 37.92 29.84 36.56
C GLU A 1035 37.15 28.70 35.87
N GLN A 1036 35.83 28.79 35.78
CA GLN A 1036 35.01 27.84 35.02
C GLN A 1036 35.37 27.88 33.53
N LYS A 1037 35.53 29.08 32.95
CA LYS A 1037 35.95 29.24 31.54
C LYS A 1037 37.36 28.69 31.31
N LYS A 1038 38.31 29.03 32.18
CA LYS A 1038 39.69 28.51 32.17
C LYS A 1038 39.72 26.98 32.27
N TYR A 1039 38.88 26.37 33.11
CA TYR A 1039 38.71 24.92 33.18
C TYR A 1039 38.22 24.34 31.84
N LEU A 1040 37.21 24.95 31.22
CA LEU A 1040 36.70 24.51 29.91
C LEU A 1040 37.76 24.59 28.80
N GLU A 1041 38.65 25.59 28.86
CA GLU A 1041 39.72 25.81 27.88
C GLU A 1041 40.98 24.95 28.10
N THR A 1042 41.35 24.63 29.36
CA THR A 1042 42.65 23.98 29.67
C THR A 1042 42.56 22.53 30.15
N THR A 1043 41.39 21.88 30.13
CA THR A 1043 41.23 20.56 30.78
C THR A 1043 41.65 19.35 29.95
N ASN A 1044 42.39 18.46 30.62
CA ASN A 1044 42.70 17.11 30.14
C ASN A 1044 41.62 16.06 30.47
N HIS A 1045 40.56 16.42 31.19
CA HIS A 1045 39.48 15.50 31.58
C HIS A 1045 38.56 15.20 30.40
N LYS A 1046 38.43 13.91 30.03
CA LYS A 1046 37.65 13.48 28.86
C LYS A 1046 36.31 12.85 29.27
N GLY A 1047 35.28 13.07 28.46
CA GLY A 1047 33.98 12.43 28.60
C GLY A 1047 33.27 12.74 29.92
N ASN A 1048 32.93 11.70 30.68
CA ASN A 1048 32.18 11.80 31.95
C ASN A 1048 33.05 12.14 33.17
N GLN A 1049 34.38 12.23 33.00
CA GLN A 1049 35.32 12.69 34.03
C GLN A 1049 35.27 14.21 34.24
N ARG A 1050 34.79 14.95 33.23
CA ARG A 1050 34.55 16.40 33.25
C ARG A 1050 33.64 16.82 34.42
N LEU A 1051 33.95 17.97 35.03
CA LEU A 1051 33.20 18.50 36.18
C LEU A 1051 31.93 19.26 35.79
N ASP A 1052 31.80 19.70 34.54
CA ASP A 1052 30.54 20.19 33.94
C ASP A 1052 29.53 19.06 33.68
N PHE A 1053 29.99 17.82 33.49
CA PHE A 1053 29.09 16.69 33.22
C PHE A 1053 28.29 16.25 34.47
N ARG A 1054 26.98 16.11 34.32
CA ARG A 1054 26.05 15.58 35.34
C ARG A 1054 25.54 14.20 34.96
N PHE A 1055 25.60 13.26 35.90
CA PHE A 1055 25.02 11.93 35.72
C PHE A 1055 23.49 11.98 35.86
N ALA A 1056 22.77 11.28 34.99
CA ALA A 1056 21.36 11.00 35.17
C ALA A 1056 21.15 9.89 36.21
N TYR A 1057 20.07 9.97 36.97
CA TYR A 1057 19.63 8.98 37.97
C TYR A 1057 18.09 8.95 38.08
#